data_AF-A0A1M3BJ02-F1
#
_entry.id   AF-A0A1M3BJ02-F1
#
_cell.length_a   1.000
_cell.length_b   1.000
_cell.length_c   1.000
_cell.angle_alpha   90.00
_cell.angle_beta   90.00
_cell.angle_gamma   90.00
#
_symmetry.space_group_name_H-M   'P 1'
#
loop_
_entity.id
_entity.type
_entity.pdbx_description
1 polymer ?
#
loop_
_entity_poly.entity_id
_entity_poly.type
_entity_poly.pdbx_seq_one_letter_code
_entity_poly.pdbx_strand_id
1 'polypeptide(L)'
;MLGYVDKWSVRPGDTLRVAASTEAPRFEAELVRLRRGGPRPGRRDVFSFDVVDTPLSGSYDGKLHELHPGSFAVTEEGAHLGESGTVSLSAWIYPTLPQRGRPQGIVSYRDPEAGRGIGLYLTADGALAVRFTDAAGDEHQARVTAPCDAMRWYRVAATVDLGAGSVALEQMPLRRWGIDPSAESTTTTLDAAVDLPPAGRLCIGAGAAGFDPEGTRPFAIDGFNGKIDGPAVLADGVPVAEWDLSVGPETKVVTDSSPRGNHAALVNGGTRAVTGHDWDGTELDFRRAPAQYGAIHFHDDDLLEADWPLDLSVEIPADLTSSPYAIHLTCEDGEEFIPFFVLPPKGKTTAKAAFLAPTMTYMAYSNFSGGAGLDTETLTGAPAVREPADYYIDEHPELGHSMYNTHADGSGIGLVSMQRPMLNIRPQHAFWLSEGGGWGFSSDMFLIDWLEHSGYEYDVITDHDVHREGVDLLAGYEVVISGTHPEYNSEAEILALEEYLEGGGNFMYLGGNGWYWVTTVDPERPDVMELRRGIAGLRTWGGYPGEGHHSMTGEPGGLWKFRGRPPQRLVGIGFSSQGGGASSSYVRTEASDDDRAAFIFAGVNRSEEIGAFGDKWGGAAGEELDRLDFELGTPRHALLLASSSGRHSNLYQRAIEELLQLHVSKGHGGEDDPDVRADLVYYENPNDGEVFSVGSINWTSSLSYNDYDNNVAQITHNVLRRFGGELERGA
;
A
#
# COMPACT_ATOMS: atom_id res chain seq x y z
N MET A 1 16.95 0.04 15.55
CA MET A 1 16.04 -1.05 15.93
C MET A 1 14.75 -0.87 15.15
N LEU A 2 14.16 -1.96 14.67
CA LEU A 2 12.94 -1.97 13.86
C LEU A 2 12.04 -3.12 14.30
N GLY A 3 10.76 -3.06 13.94
CA GLY A 3 9.87 -4.19 14.10
C GLY A 3 8.51 -3.98 13.44
N TYR A 4 7.72 -5.05 13.44
CA TYR A 4 6.35 -5.10 12.96
C TYR A 4 5.57 -6.19 13.72
N VAL A 5 4.24 -6.15 13.59
CA VAL A 5 3.33 -7.14 14.16
C VAL A 5 2.71 -8.00 13.08
N ASP A 6 2.30 -9.22 13.41
CA ASP A 6 1.68 -10.17 12.48
C ASP A 6 0.30 -9.75 11.99
N LYS A 7 -0.37 -8.83 12.69
CA LYS A 7 -1.66 -8.24 12.32
C LYS A 7 -1.86 -6.91 13.03
N TRP A 8 -2.58 -6.00 12.38
CA TRP A 8 -2.84 -4.67 12.93
C TRP A 8 -4.09 -4.58 13.80
N SER A 9 -4.95 -5.59 13.80
CA SER A 9 -6.15 -5.62 14.64
C SER A 9 -6.26 -6.94 15.42
N VAL A 10 -6.58 -6.82 16.71
CA VAL A 10 -6.76 -7.93 17.64
C VAL A 10 -7.93 -7.65 18.59
N ARG A 11 -8.50 -8.70 19.17
CA ARG A 11 -9.55 -8.61 20.21
C ARG A 11 -9.02 -9.13 21.55
N PRO A 12 -9.69 -8.80 22.67
CA PRO A 12 -9.40 -9.43 23.96
C PRO A 12 -9.40 -10.97 23.86
N GLY A 13 -8.33 -11.60 24.32
CA GLY A 13 -8.08 -13.04 24.23
C GLY A 13 -7.32 -13.49 22.96
N ASP A 14 -7.13 -12.62 21.97
CA ASP A 14 -6.26 -12.94 20.84
C ASP A 14 -4.78 -12.90 21.26
N THR A 15 -3.94 -13.60 20.50
CA THR A 15 -2.48 -13.44 20.59
C THR A 15 -2.00 -12.54 19.47
N LEU A 16 -1.23 -11.52 19.82
CA LEU A 16 -0.45 -10.70 18.89
C LEU A 16 1.00 -11.19 18.90
N ARG A 17 1.62 -11.30 17.72
CA ARG A 17 3.02 -11.68 17.61
C ARG A 17 3.83 -10.52 17.03
N VAL A 18 5.07 -10.40 17.47
CA VAL A 18 5.93 -9.26 17.13
C VAL A 18 7.27 -9.77 16.63
N ALA A 19 7.70 -9.23 15.49
CA ALA A 19 9.06 -9.34 15.01
C ALA A 19 9.85 -8.09 15.41
N ALA A 20 11.09 -8.30 15.86
CA ALA A 20 12.00 -7.23 16.21
C ALA A 20 13.39 -7.52 15.62
N SER A 21 14.05 -6.47 15.12
CA SER A 21 15.40 -6.55 14.53
C SER A 21 16.25 -5.40 15.06
N THR A 22 17.43 -5.73 15.60
CA THR A 22 18.35 -4.73 16.16
C THR A 22 19.78 -5.22 16.20
N GLU A 23 20.73 -4.30 16.07
CA GLU A 23 22.17 -4.54 16.29
C GLU A 23 22.53 -4.53 17.78
N ALA A 24 21.70 -3.90 18.62
CA ALA A 24 21.92 -3.85 20.06
C ALA A 24 21.86 -5.27 20.65
N PRO A 25 22.73 -5.63 21.61
CA PRO A 25 22.77 -6.99 22.15
C PRO A 25 21.52 -7.37 22.96
N ARG A 26 20.80 -6.37 23.47
CA ARG A 26 19.54 -6.53 24.21
C ARG A 26 18.60 -5.37 23.93
N PHE A 27 17.31 -5.61 24.07
CA PHE A 27 16.26 -4.59 24.05
C PHE A 27 15.18 -4.94 25.08
N GLU A 28 14.42 -3.94 25.51
CA GLU A 28 13.22 -4.08 26.33
C GLU A 28 11.99 -4.00 25.43
N ALA A 29 10.93 -4.75 25.78
CA ALA A 29 9.63 -4.66 25.10
C ALA A 29 8.51 -4.50 26.13
N GLU A 30 7.56 -3.61 25.86
CA GLU A 30 6.37 -3.39 26.69
C GLU A 30 5.13 -3.16 25.81
N LEU A 31 3.95 -3.53 26.32
CA LEU A 31 2.68 -3.15 25.70
C LEU A 31 2.25 -1.78 26.22
N VAL A 32 1.92 -0.85 25.33
CA VAL A 32 1.48 0.50 25.73
C VAL A 32 0.16 0.88 25.06
N ARG A 33 -0.75 1.50 25.84
CA ARG A 33 -1.95 2.16 25.31
C ARG A 33 -1.59 3.58 24.89
N LEU A 34 -1.84 3.93 23.65
CA LEU A 34 -1.60 5.29 23.16
C LEU A 34 -2.73 6.21 23.65
N ARG A 35 -2.38 7.35 24.25
CA ARG A 35 -3.35 8.27 24.88
C ARG A 35 -3.43 9.61 24.18
N ARG A 36 -2.32 10.35 24.23
CA ARG A 36 -2.20 11.66 23.57
C ARG A 36 -1.10 11.58 22.54
N GLY A 37 -1.30 12.21 21.39
CA GLY A 37 -0.31 12.13 20.32
C GLY A 37 -0.57 13.06 19.16
N GLY A 38 0.07 12.72 18.04
CA GLY A 38 0.15 13.55 16.86
C GLY A 38 1.37 14.48 16.91
N PRO A 39 2.17 14.54 15.83
CA PRO A 39 3.31 15.43 15.75
C PRO A 39 2.82 16.88 15.65
N ARG A 40 3.12 17.68 16.67
CA ARG A 40 2.80 19.11 16.68
C ARG A 40 4.08 19.88 16.38
N PRO A 41 4.12 20.71 15.32
CA PRO A 41 5.30 21.50 15.01
C PRO A 41 5.81 22.27 16.23
N GLY A 42 7.04 21.96 16.67
CA GLY A 42 7.67 22.58 17.84
C GLY A 42 7.18 22.12 19.23
N ARG A 43 6.25 21.15 19.35
CA ARG A 43 5.70 20.66 20.63
C ARG A 43 5.58 19.12 20.67
N ARG A 44 6.69 18.42 20.89
CA ARG A 44 6.72 16.95 20.96
C ARG A 44 6.43 16.36 22.34
N ASP A 45 6.46 17.18 23.39
CA ASP A 45 6.24 16.80 24.78
C ASP A 45 4.78 16.42 25.12
N VAL A 46 3.88 16.51 24.14
CA VAL A 46 2.44 16.22 24.31
C VAL A 46 2.13 14.73 24.16
N PHE A 47 3.02 13.94 23.53
CA PHE A 47 2.80 12.51 23.37
C PHE A 47 2.83 11.79 24.72
N SER A 48 1.85 10.92 24.97
CA SER A 48 1.77 10.11 26.18
C SER A 48 1.09 8.78 25.92
N PHE A 49 1.47 7.80 26.74
CA PHE A 49 0.95 6.44 26.72
C PHE A 49 0.93 5.87 28.13
N ASP A 50 0.08 4.87 28.34
CA ASP A 50 0.01 4.11 29.58
C ASP A 50 0.61 2.71 29.36
N VAL A 51 1.58 2.31 30.19
CA VAL A 51 2.12 0.94 30.14
C VAL A 51 1.07 -0.03 30.65
N VAL A 52 0.86 -1.12 29.90
CA VAL A 52 -0.02 -2.22 30.26
C VAL A 52 0.84 -3.36 30.81
N ASP A 53 0.61 -3.72 32.07
CA ASP A 53 1.30 -4.83 32.71
C ASP A 53 0.91 -6.15 32.04
N THR A 54 1.85 -6.75 31.31
CA THR A 54 1.67 -8.03 30.63
C THR A 54 2.94 -8.87 30.74
N PRO A 55 2.85 -10.20 30.54
CA PRO A 55 4.04 -11.05 30.50
C PRO A 55 5.07 -10.70 29.40
N LEU A 56 4.71 -9.83 28.44
CA LEU A 56 5.64 -9.31 27.43
C LEU A 56 6.70 -8.39 28.06
N SER A 57 6.38 -7.68 29.15
CA SER A 57 7.27 -6.71 29.77
C SER A 57 8.58 -7.36 30.25
N GLY A 58 9.69 -7.03 29.58
CA GLY A 58 11.00 -7.55 29.94
C GLY A 58 12.07 -7.35 28.88
N SER A 59 13.20 -8.01 29.14
CA SER A 59 14.47 -7.83 28.43
C SER A 59 14.78 -9.04 27.56
N TYR A 60 15.00 -8.80 26.27
CA TYR A 60 15.18 -9.81 25.23
C TYR A 60 16.56 -9.70 24.58
N ASP A 61 17.03 -10.80 24.00
CA ASP A 61 18.29 -10.82 23.24
C ASP A 61 18.05 -10.17 21.87
N GLY A 62 18.91 -9.25 21.47
CA GLY A 62 18.82 -8.61 20.17
C GLY A 62 19.48 -9.43 19.06
N LYS A 63 18.83 -9.46 17.90
CA LYS A 63 19.33 -10.11 16.68
C LYS A 63 19.01 -9.22 15.49
N LEU A 64 19.98 -9.08 14.59
CA LEU A 64 19.77 -8.42 13.31
C LEU A 64 19.17 -9.44 12.33
N HIS A 65 18.06 -9.07 11.73
CA HIS A 65 17.39 -9.82 10.67
C HIS A 65 17.46 -9.02 9.37
N GLU A 66 18.01 -9.63 8.32
CA GLU A 66 18.10 -9.02 7.00
C GLU A 66 16.74 -9.01 6.29
N LEU A 67 16.59 -8.08 5.34
CA LEU A 67 15.47 -8.03 4.42
C LEU A 67 15.94 -8.48 3.04
N HIS A 68 15.13 -9.29 2.39
CA HIS A 68 15.41 -9.82 1.07
C HIS A 68 14.32 -9.39 0.08
N PRO A 69 14.40 -8.16 -0.46
CA PRO A 69 13.49 -7.73 -1.50
C PRO A 69 13.76 -8.47 -2.83
N GLY A 70 12.79 -8.39 -3.73
CA GLY A 70 12.81 -8.96 -5.06
C GLY A 70 11.75 -10.04 -5.23
N SER A 71 10.92 -9.90 -6.26
CA SER A 71 9.91 -10.89 -6.62
C SER A 71 10.44 -11.92 -7.61
N PHE A 72 10.04 -13.17 -7.40
CA PHE A 72 10.35 -14.31 -8.27
C PHE A 72 9.42 -15.48 -7.95
N ALA A 73 9.45 -16.54 -8.76
CA ALA A 73 8.77 -17.80 -8.44
C ALA A 73 9.77 -18.94 -8.25
N VAL A 74 9.49 -19.85 -7.31
CA VAL A 74 10.35 -21.03 -7.05
C VAL A 74 9.52 -22.28 -6.71
N THR A 75 9.98 -23.45 -7.13
CA THR A 75 9.38 -24.73 -6.71
C THR A 75 9.69 -25.05 -5.25
N GLU A 76 8.69 -25.52 -4.50
CA GLU A 76 8.84 -25.89 -3.08
C GLU A 76 9.80 -27.07 -2.91
N GLU A 77 9.66 -28.09 -3.76
CA GLU A 77 10.56 -29.24 -3.83
C GLU A 77 11.52 -29.13 -5.02
N GLY A 78 12.61 -29.91 -4.96
CA GLY A 78 13.54 -30.05 -6.08
C GLY A 78 12.89 -30.84 -7.22
N ALA A 79 12.87 -30.27 -8.42
CA ALA A 79 12.45 -30.96 -9.62
C ALA A 79 13.53 -31.95 -10.09
N HIS A 80 13.13 -32.93 -10.89
CA HIS A 80 14.04 -33.94 -11.46
C HIS A 80 14.05 -33.85 -12.98
N LEU A 81 15.23 -33.56 -13.55
CA LEU A 81 15.46 -33.64 -15.01
C LEU A 81 15.64 -35.09 -15.48
N GLY A 82 16.08 -36.00 -14.60
CA GLY A 82 16.44 -37.39 -14.97
C GLY A 82 17.75 -37.49 -15.77
N GLU A 83 18.11 -38.69 -16.21
CA GLU A 83 19.24 -38.88 -17.14
C GLU A 83 18.87 -38.31 -18.51
N SER A 84 19.34 -37.09 -18.79
CA SER A 84 19.03 -36.36 -20.02
C SER A 84 20.29 -36.12 -20.83
N GLY A 85 20.18 -36.07 -22.15
CA GLY A 85 21.26 -35.65 -23.04
C GLY A 85 21.28 -34.15 -23.28
N THR A 86 20.10 -33.52 -23.29
CA THR A 86 19.89 -32.11 -23.61
C THR A 86 18.89 -31.46 -22.67
N VAL A 87 19.12 -30.17 -22.38
CA VAL A 87 18.17 -29.31 -21.66
C VAL A 87 17.88 -28.06 -22.48
N SER A 88 16.61 -27.71 -22.61
CA SER A 88 16.17 -26.46 -23.24
C SER A 88 15.44 -25.59 -22.23
N LEU A 89 15.81 -24.31 -22.16
CA LEU A 89 15.13 -23.28 -21.37
C LEU A 89 14.59 -22.22 -22.31
N SER A 90 13.37 -21.73 -22.09
CA SER A 90 12.81 -20.68 -22.93
C SER A 90 11.76 -19.84 -22.23
N ALA A 91 11.56 -18.61 -22.68
CA ALA A 91 10.50 -17.72 -22.24
C ALA A 91 10.24 -16.63 -23.29
N TRP A 92 9.09 -15.97 -23.21
CA TRP A 92 8.97 -14.60 -23.68
C TRP A 92 9.37 -13.65 -22.55
N ILE A 93 10.13 -12.61 -22.86
CA ILE A 93 10.56 -11.60 -21.89
C ILE A 93 10.29 -10.18 -22.39
N TYR A 94 9.94 -9.30 -21.46
CA TYR A 94 9.84 -7.86 -21.64
C TYR A 94 10.74 -7.19 -20.60
N PRO A 95 12.06 -7.14 -20.82
CA PRO A 95 12.98 -6.60 -19.82
C PRO A 95 12.78 -5.08 -19.71
N THR A 96 12.56 -4.59 -18.49
CA THR A 96 12.40 -3.16 -18.23
C THR A 96 13.76 -2.51 -17.93
N LEU A 97 14.67 -3.25 -17.31
CA LEU A 97 16.05 -2.84 -17.00
C LEU A 97 17.08 -3.86 -17.50
N PRO A 98 17.21 -4.12 -18.83
CA PRO A 98 18.13 -5.15 -19.33
C PRO A 98 19.60 -4.90 -18.95
N GLN A 99 20.04 -3.63 -18.91
CA GLN A 99 21.43 -3.23 -18.64
C GLN A 99 21.61 -2.80 -17.17
N ARG A 100 21.24 -3.67 -16.22
CA ARG A 100 21.24 -3.38 -14.77
C ARG A 100 22.64 -3.43 -14.13
N GLY A 101 23.70 -3.72 -14.90
CA GLY A 101 25.08 -3.82 -14.37
C GLY A 101 25.35 -5.09 -13.56
N ARG A 102 24.36 -5.99 -13.45
CA ARG A 102 24.44 -7.32 -12.83
C ARG A 102 23.66 -8.35 -13.67
N PRO A 103 23.95 -9.66 -13.54
CA PRO A 103 23.13 -10.69 -14.16
C PRO A 103 21.68 -10.67 -13.65
N GLN A 104 20.76 -11.12 -14.51
CA GLN A 104 19.34 -11.24 -14.20
C GLN A 104 18.83 -12.58 -14.74
N GLY A 105 18.37 -13.48 -13.88
CA GLY A 105 17.90 -14.81 -14.26
C GLY A 105 16.45 -14.81 -14.73
N ILE A 106 16.20 -15.46 -15.86
CA ILE A 106 14.88 -15.53 -16.50
C ILE A 106 14.18 -16.82 -16.07
N VAL A 107 14.83 -17.96 -16.32
CA VAL A 107 14.41 -19.29 -15.85
C VAL A 107 15.66 -20.08 -15.49
N SER A 108 15.67 -20.78 -14.36
CA SER A 108 16.82 -21.57 -13.91
C SER A 108 16.42 -22.89 -13.28
N TYR A 109 17.32 -23.87 -13.34
CA TYR A 109 17.29 -25.12 -12.60
C TYR A 109 18.61 -25.25 -11.84
N ARG A 110 18.59 -24.98 -10.54
CA ARG A 110 19.82 -24.93 -9.73
C ARG A 110 19.64 -25.47 -8.31
N ASP A 111 20.75 -25.94 -7.77
CA ASP A 111 20.97 -26.15 -6.35
C ASP A 111 21.95 -25.05 -5.90
N PRO A 112 21.47 -24.04 -5.16
CA PRO A 112 22.30 -22.91 -4.74
C PRO A 112 23.33 -23.31 -3.69
N GLU A 113 23.03 -24.28 -2.81
CA GLU A 113 23.96 -24.74 -1.78
C GLU A 113 25.14 -25.50 -2.37
N ALA A 114 24.85 -26.38 -3.34
CA ALA A 114 25.88 -27.10 -4.06
C ALA A 114 26.58 -26.25 -5.13
N GLY A 115 26.02 -25.08 -5.46
CA GLY A 115 26.50 -24.21 -6.54
C GLY A 115 26.39 -24.87 -7.92
N ARG A 116 25.41 -25.77 -8.12
CA ARG A 116 25.29 -26.60 -9.34
C ARG A 116 24.03 -26.28 -10.13
N GLY A 117 24.11 -26.38 -11.46
CA GLY A 117 22.95 -26.36 -12.34
C GLY A 117 23.11 -25.49 -13.58
N ILE A 118 21.98 -25.05 -14.12
CA ILE A 118 21.88 -24.33 -15.40
C ILE A 118 20.80 -23.25 -15.33
N GLY A 119 20.95 -22.14 -16.05
CA GLY A 119 19.89 -21.16 -16.21
C GLY A 119 20.06 -20.25 -17.42
N LEU A 120 18.97 -19.60 -17.79
CA LEU A 120 18.89 -18.57 -18.82
C LEU A 120 18.89 -17.18 -18.16
N TYR A 121 19.73 -16.27 -18.65
CA TYR A 121 20.00 -14.98 -18.01
C TYR A 121 20.07 -13.84 -19.03
N LEU A 122 19.87 -12.62 -18.56
CA LEU A 122 20.52 -11.44 -19.14
C LEU A 122 21.84 -11.20 -18.42
N THR A 123 22.89 -10.90 -19.17
CA THR A 123 24.19 -10.47 -18.64
C THR A 123 24.09 -9.06 -18.05
N ALA A 124 25.15 -8.61 -17.37
CA ALA A 124 25.22 -7.24 -16.82
C ALA A 124 25.01 -6.14 -17.88
N ASP A 125 25.42 -6.40 -19.12
CA ASP A 125 25.23 -5.55 -20.29
C ASP A 125 23.95 -5.88 -21.09
N GLY A 126 23.08 -6.75 -20.60
CA GLY A 126 21.74 -6.99 -21.12
C GLY A 126 21.62 -7.96 -22.30
N ALA A 127 22.67 -8.72 -22.62
CA ALA A 127 22.63 -9.76 -23.65
C ALA A 127 22.13 -11.09 -23.07
N LEU A 128 21.39 -11.87 -23.86
CA LEU A 128 20.99 -13.22 -23.47
C LEU A 128 22.22 -14.13 -23.28
N ALA A 129 22.21 -14.88 -22.19
CA ALA A 129 23.22 -15.89 -21.89
C ALA A 129 22.61 -17.14 -21.25
N VAL A 130 23.28 -18.28 -21.44
CA VAL A 130 23.12 -19.44 -20.57
C VAL A 130 24.34 -19.52 -19.65
N ARG A 131 24.10 -19.78 -18.37
CA ARG A 131 25.15 -20.08 -17.38
C ARG A 131 24.93 -21.48 -16.85
N PHE A 132 25.99 -22.25 -16.70
CA PHE A 132 25.96 -23.55 -16.05
C PHE A 132 27.26 -23.86 -15.33
N THR A 133 27.23 -24.84 -14.44
CA THR A 133 28.40 -25.30 -13.69
C THR A 133 28.88 -26.65 -14.18
N ASP A 134 30.19 -26.90 -14.17
CA ASP A 134 30.75 -28.21 -14.42
C ASP A 134 30.98 -29.02 -13.13
N ALA A 135 31.51 -30.23 -13.27
CA ALA A 135 31.77 -31.13 -12.13
C ALA A 135 32.93 -30.67 -11.23
N ALA A 136 33.74 -29.71 -11.67
CA ALA A 136 34.76 -29.06 -10.85
C ALA A 136 34.18 -27.90 -10.02
N GLY A 137 32.95 -27.49 -10.32
CA GLY A 137 32.28 -26.33 -9.71
C GLY A 137 32.59 -25.02 -10.42
N ASP A 138 33.24 -25.06 -11.58
CA ASP A 138 33.53 -23.85 -12.36
C ASP A 138 32.28 -23.41 -13.13
N GLU A 139 31.99 -22.10 -13.13
CA GLU A 139 30.86 -21.55 -13.89
C GLU A 139 31.27 -21.18 -15.32
N HIS A 140 30.50 -21.69 -16.27
CA HIS A 140 30.67 -21.46 -17.70
C HIS A 140 29.52 -20.64 -18.27
N GLN A 141 29.80 -19.82 -19.28
CA GLN A 141 28.81 -18.96 -19.92
C GLN A 141 28.96 -18.96 -21.44
N ALA A 142 27.84 -19.10 -22.13
CA ALA A 142 27.69 -18.76 -23.55
C ALA A 142 26.66 -17.64 -23.67
N ARG A 143 26.91 -16.66 -24.54
CA ARG A 143 26.06 -15.48 -24.72
C ARG A 143 25.91 -15.09 -26.17
N VAL A 144 24.84 -14.36 -26.48
CA VAL A 144 24.74 -13.56 -27.70
C VAL A 144 25.55 -12.27 -27.57
N THR A 145 25.76 -11.58 -28.68
CA THR A 145 26.54 -10.34 -28.75
C THR A 145 25.67 -9.13 -28.43
N ALA A 146 24.49 -9.04 -29.05
CA ALA A 146 23.62 -7.89 -28.95
C ALA A 146 22.76 -7.92 -27.67
N PRO A 147 22.64 -6.80 -26.94
CA PRO A 147 21.75 -6.72 -25.80
C PRO A 147 20.27 -6.65 -26.22
N CYS A 148 19.38 -7.04 -25.32
CA CYS A 148 17.96 -6.70 -25.41
C CYS A 148 17.75 -5.20 -25.23
N ASP A 149 16.83 -4.64 -26.00
CA ASP A 149 16.31 -3.30 -25.74
C ASP A 149 15.32 -3.33 -24.57
N ALA A 150 15.33 -2.28 -23.75
CA ALA A 150 14.33 -2.11 -22.71
C ALA A 150 12.93 -1.98 -23.31
N MET A 151 11.92 -2.45 -22.57
CA MET A 151 10.51 -2.22 -22.88
C MET A 151 10.05 -2.81 -24.23
N ARG A 152 10.61 -3.98 -24.61
CA ARG A 152 10.23 -4.73 -25.81
C ARG A 152 10.12 -6.22 -25.54
N TRP A 153 9.15 -6.88 -26.18
CA TRP A 153 9.00 -8.32 -26.11
C TRP A 153 10.05 -9.05 -26.96
N TYR A 154 10.70 -10.04 -26.36
CA TYR A 154 11.63 -10.98 -27.00
C TYR A 154 11.21 -12.42 -26.73
N ARG A 155 11.29 -13.28 -27.74
CA ARG A 155 11.40 -14.72 -27.53
C ARG A 155 12.85 -15.04 -27.24
N VAL A 156 13.11 -15.71 -26.12
CA VAL A 156 14.45 -16.15 -25.73
C VAL A 156 14.47 -17.65 -25.49
N ALA A 157 15.53 -18.31 -25.95
CA ALA A 157 15.73 -19.73 -25.73
C ALA A 157 17.21 -20.12 -25.68
N ALA A 158 17.50 -21.16 -24.92
CA ALA A 158 18.76 -21.89 -24.96
C ALA A 158 18.50 -23.39 -25.08
N THR A 159 19.33 -24.11 -25.81
CA THR A 159 19.41 -25.59 -25.78
C THR A 159 20.85 -25.99 -25.55
N VAL A 160 21.09 -26.82 -24.54
CA VAL A 160 22.43 -27.24 -24.11
C VAL A 160 22.54 -28.76 -24.18
N ASP A 161 23.55 -29.26 -24.89
CA ASP A 161 24.00 -30.65 -24.83
C ASP A 161 24.84 -30.81 -23.56
N LEU A 162 24.35 -31.62 -22.62
CA LEU A 162 24.92 -31.76 -21.28
C LEU A 162 26.29 -32.46 -21.30
N GLY A 163 26.54 -33.33 -22.29
CA GLY A 163 27.79 -34.08 -22.39
C GLY A 163 28.85 -33.36 -23.22
N ALA A 164 28.45 -32.77 -24.35
CA ALA A 164 29.36 -32.09 -25.26
C ALA A 164 29.56 -30.59 -24.96
N GLY A 165 28.75 -30.00 -24.08
CA GLY A 165 28.80 -28.56 -23.78
C GLY A 165 28.40 -27.67 -24.95
N SER A 166 27.73 -28.23 -25.97
CA SER A 166 27.25 -27.47 -27.12
C SER A 166 26.03 -26.65 -26.72
N VAL A 167 26.06 -25.36 -27.01
CA VAL A 167 25.01 -24.39 -26.65
C VAL A 167 24.46 -23.74 -27.91
N ALA A 168 23.15 -23.82 -28.11
CA ALA A 168 22.41 -22.98 -29.05
C ALA A 168 21.63 -21.91 -28.28
N LEU A 169 21.71 -20.65 -28.71
CA LEU A 169 21.01 -19.51 -28.12
C LEU A 169 20.19 -18.78 -29.19
N GLU A 170 19.01 -18.32 -28.79
CA GLU A 170 18.11 -17.51 -29.61
C GLU A 170 17.58 -16.33 -28.80
N GLN A 171 17.78 -15.11 -29.32
CA GLN A 171 17.20 -13.87 -28.83
C GLN A 171 16.49 -13.19 -30.00
N MET A 172 15.16 -13.14 -29.97
CA MET A 172 14.35 -12.67 -31.10
C MET A 172 13.28 -11.67 -30.67
N PRO A 173 13.37 -10.38 -31.08
CA PRO A 173 12.32 -9.41 -30.79
C PRO A 173 11.02 -9.80 -31.52
N LEU A 174 9.90 -9.66 -30.83
CA LEU A 174 8.56 -9.98 -31.32
C LEU A 174 8.21 -9.16 -32.57
N ARG A 175 8.39 -7.84 -32.51
CA ARG A 175 8.14 -6.93 -33.63
C ARG A 175 9.46 -6.48 -34.24
N ARG A 176 9.73 -6.95 -35.45
CA ARG A 176 10.93 -6.55 -36.22
C ARG A 176 10.60 -5.38 -37.13
N TRP A 177 11.21 -4.23 -36.87
CA TRP A 177 11.16 -3.08 -37.77
C TRP A 177 12.34 -3.18 -38.76
N GLY A 178 12.24 -4.08 -39.74
CA GLY A 178 13.35 -4.32 -40.69
C GLY A 178 14.48 -5.18 -40.11
N ILE A 179 15.74 -4.77 -40.31
CA ILE A 179 16.90 -5.45 -39.71
C ILE A 179 17.04 -4.95 -38.28
N ASP A 180 16.66 -5.79 -37.31
CA ASP A 180 16.80 -5.50 -35.90
C ASP A 180 18.16 -6.01 -35.39
N PRO A 181 19.07 -5.14 -34.92
CA PRO A 181 20.39 -5.57 -34.46
C PRO A 181 20.34 -6.41 -33.17
N SER A 182 19.22 -6.40 -32.45
CA SER A 182 19.02 -7.22 -31.24
C SER A 182 18.52 -8.64 -31.56
N ALA A 183 18.19 -8.94 -32.83
CA ALA A 183 17.83 -10.28 -33.27
C ALA A 183 19.09 -11.12 -33.54
N GLU A 184 19.35 -12.12 -32.71
CA GLU A 184 20.55 -12.95 -32.80
C GLU A 184 20.26 -14.42 -32.49
N SER A 185 20.79 -15.32 -33.32
CA SER A 185 20.89 -16.75 -33.03
C SER A 185 22.33 -17.18 -33.21
N THR A 186 22.84 -17.96 -32.26
CA THR A 186 24.21 -18.46 -32.30
C THR A 186 24.30 -19.88 -31.77
N THR A 187 25.33 -20.60 -32.22
CA THR A 187 25.67 -21.92 -31.70
C THR A 187 27.17 -21.92 -31.39
N THR A 188 27.51 -22.29 -30.17
CA THR A 188 28.88 -22.38 -29.69
C THR A 188 29.09 -23.70 -28.95
N THR A 189 30.34 -24.06 -28.68
CA THR A 189 30.69 -25.22 -27.86
C THR A 189 31.61 -24.77 -26.75
N LEU A 190 31.22 -25.06 -25.52
CA LEU A 190 32.03 -24.86 -24.33
C LEU A 190 32.73 -26.21 -24.05
N ASP A 191 34.03 -26.18 -23.78
CA ASP A 191 34.83 -27.38 -23.50
C ASP A 191 34.63 -27.84 -22.05
N ALA A 192 33.37 -28.03 -21.66
CA ALA A 192 32.94 -28.39 -20.32
C ALA A 192 31.58 -29.12 -20.37
N ALA A 193 31.48 -30.23 -19.64
CA ALA A 193 30.21 -30.93 -19.45
C ALA A 193 29.39 -30.24 -18.35
N VAL A 194 28.08 -30.18 -18.52
CA VAL A 194 27.17 -29.59 -17.55
C VAL A 194 26.97 -30.56 -16.39
N ASP A 195 27.15 -30.08 -15.17
CA ASP A 195 26.88 -30.83 -13.97
C ASP A 195 25.57 -30.36 -13.32
N LEU A 196 24.55 -31.22 -13.40
CA LEU A 196 23.22 -30.93 -12.89
C LEU A 196 23.03 -31.51 -11.48
N PRO A 197 22.31 -30.82 -10.58
CA PRO A 197 21.89 -31.41 -9.33
C PRO A 197 20.85 -32.53 -9.58
N PRO A 198 20.88 -33.62 -8.80
CA PRO A 198 19.87 -34.70 -8.90
C PRO A 198 18.44 -34.23 -8.65
N ALA A 199 18.29 -33.24 -7.76
CA ALA A 199 17.06 -32.54 -7.46
C ALA A 199 17.39 -31.05 -7.32
N GLY A 200 17.03 -30.25 -8.32
CA GLY A 200 17.29 -28.80 -8.35
C GLY A 200 15.99 -28.01 -8.26
N ARG A 201 16.04 -26.82 -7.66
CA ARG A 201 14.88 -25.92 -7.66
C ARG A 201 14.76 -25.25 -9.02
N LEU A 202 13.53 -25.16 -9.49
CA LEU A 202 13.20 -24.37 -10.66
C LEU A 202 12.80 -22.96 -10.22
N CYS A 203 13.38 -21.94 -10.84
CA CYS A 203 13.00 -20.55 -10.58
C CYS A 203 12.56 -19.84 -11.87
N ILE A 204 11.62 -18.89 -11.72
CA ILE A 204 11.19 -17.94 -12.75
C ILE A 204 11.48 -16.53 -12.22
N GLY A 205 12.13 -15.69 -13.01
CA GLY A 205 12.49 -14.33 -12.59
C GLY A 205 13.68 -14.26 -11.62
N ALA A 206 14.40 -15.37 -11.42
CA ALA A 206 15.64 -15.41 -10.65
C ALA A 206 16.65 -16.40 -11.22
N GLY A 207 17.93 -16.13 -10.97
CA GLY A 207 19.04 -16.98 -11.34
C GLY A 207 19.19 -18.23 -10.47
N ALA A 208 18.79 -18.12 -9.20
CA ALA A 208 18.63 -19.19 -8.24
C ALA A 208 17.79 -18.67 -7.05
N ALA A 209 17.33 -19.56 -6.19
CA ALA A 209 16.71 -19.21 -4.91
C ALA A 209 17.73 -19.39 -3.79
N GLY A 210 18.23 -18.32 -3.18
CA GLY A 210 18.94 -18.43 -1.91
C GLY A 210 17.97 -18.78 -0.78
N PHE A 211 18.48 -19.30 0.32
CA PHE A 211 17.70 -19.49 1.55
C PHE A 211 18.40 -18.79 2.70
N ASP A 212 17.61 -18.20 3.59
CA ASP A 212 18.12 -17.67 4.85
C ASP A 212 18.83 -18.77 5.67
N PRO A 213 19.67 -18.43 6.66
CA PRO A 213 20.42 -19.43 7.44
C PRO A 213 19.55 -20.48 8.13
N GLU A 214 18.27 -20.18 8.36
CA GLU A 214 17.29 -21.07 8.97
C GLU A 214 16.64 -22.01 7.93
N GLY A 215 16.89 -21.78 6.64
CA GLY A 215 16.42 -22.62 5.52
C GLY A 215 14.93 -22.48 5.23
N THR A 216 14.30 -21.45 5.79
CA THR A 216 12.85 -21.27 5.79
C THR A 216 12.38 -20.31 4.71
N ARG A 217 13.21 -19.33 4.35
CA ARG A 217 12.81 -18.24 3.47
C ARG A 217 13.62 -18.22 2.18
N PRO A 218 12.97 -18.38 1.01
CA PRO A 218 13.63 -18.19 -0.26
C PRO A 218 13.86 -16.71 -0.58
N PHE A 219 14.99 -16.36 -1.18
CA PHE A 219 15.25 -15.03 -1.75
C PHE A 219 15.87 -15.12 -3.16
N ALA A 220 15.65 -14.09 -3.98
CA ALA A 220 16.14 -14.08 -5.34
C ALA A 220 17.66 -13.85 -5.39
N ILE A 221 18.41 -14.75 -6.03
CA ILE A 221 19.77 -14.49 -6.50
C ILE A 221 19.67 -14.11 -7.98
N ASP A 222 20.28 -12.98 -8.37
CA ASP A 222 20.19 -12.42 -9.72
C ASP A 222 18.73 -12.19 -10.18
N GLY A 223 17.90 -11.49 -9.38
CA GLY A 223 16.48 -11.22 -9.70
C GLY A 223 16.27 -10.42 -10.99
N PHE A 224 15.18 -10.70 -11.72
CA PHE A 224 14.85 -10.09 -13.02
C PHE A 224 13.93 -8.88 -12.88
N ASN A 225 14.17 -7.85 -13.69
CA ASN A 225 13.28 -6.70 -13.81
C ASN A 225 12.58 -6.73 -15.19
N GLY A 226 11.26 -6.93 -15.18
CA GLY A 226 10.42 -6.95 -16.37
C GLY A 226 9.37 -8.05 -16.35
N LYS A 227 8.69 -8.23 -17.49
CA LYS A 227 7.65 -9.26 -17.63
C LYS A 227 8.22 -10.55 -18.21
N ILE A 228 7.74 -11.68 -17.71
CA ILE A 228 8.02 -13.01 -18.27
C ILE A 228 6.67 -13.64 -18.64
N ASP A 229 6.63 -14.32 -19.78
CA ASP A 229 5.45 -15.02 -20.31
C ASP A 229 5.86 -16.38 -20.89
N GLY A 230 5.05 -17.41 -20.64
CA GLY A 230 5.26 -18.80 -21.07
C GLY A 230 6.67 -19.37 -20.81
N PRO A 231 7.23 -19.29 -19.59
CA PRO A 231 8.51 -19.91 -19.28
C PRO A 231 8.40 -21.44 -19.31
N ALA A 232 9.43 -22.10 -19.83
CA ALA A 232 9.45 -23.55 -19.98
C ALA A 232 10.87 -24.14 -19.83
N VAL A 233 10.93 -25.34 -19.26
CA VAL A 233 12.13 -26.19 -19.15
C VAL A 233 11.81 -27.57 -19.72
N LEU A 234 12.58 -27.98 -20.72
CA LEU A 234 12.45 -29.28 -21.38
C LEU A 234 13.74 -30.08 -21.22
N ALA A 235 13.61 -31.39 -21.07
CA ALA A 235 14.70 -32.35 -21.04
C ALA A 235 14.51 -33.36 -22.18
N ASP A 236 15.47 -33.44 -23.10
CA ASP A 236 15.37 -34.25 -24.32
C ASP A 236 14.07 -34.00 -25.13
N GLY A 237 13.63 -32.74 -25.13
CA GLY A 237 12.39 -32.31 -25.78
C GLY A 237 11.10 -32.68 -25.03
N VAL A 238 11.20 -33.28 -23.84
CA VAL A 238 10.07 -33.58 -22.96
C VAL A 238 9.91 -32.48 -21.90
N PRO A 239 8.72 -31.90 -21.74
CA PRO A 239 8.45 -30.92 -20.69
C PRO A 239 8.77 -31.44 -19.28
N VAL A 240 9.63 -30.70 -18.59
CA VAL A 240 9.85 -30.82 -17.14
C VAL A 240 9.00 -29.80 -16.41
N ALA A 241 8.87 -28.59 -16.96
CA ALA A 241 7.92 -27.60 -16.52
C ALA A 241 7.52 -26.70 -17.69
N GLU A 242 6.24 -26.35 -17.79
CA GLU A 242 5.66 -25.38 -18.72
C GLU A 242 4.63 -24.55 -17.95
N TRP A 243 5.02 -23.36 -17.50
CA TRP A 243 4.13 -22.56 -16.65
C TRP A 243 3.21 -21.67 -17.48
N ASP A 244 1.91 -21.80 -17.22
CA ASP A 244 0.89 -20.87 -17.71
C ASP A 244 0.62 -19.83 -16.63
N LEU A 245 1.18 -18.64 -16.81
CA LEU A 245 1.09 -17.59 -15.79
C LEU A 245 -0.26 -16.88 -15.77
N SER A 246 -1.13 -17.13 -16.77
CA SER A 246 -2.50 -16.60 -16.82
C SER A 246 -3.45 -17.33 -15.85
N VAL A 247 -3.04 -18.51 -15.35
CA VAL A 247 -3.86 -19.34 -14.47
C VAL A 247 -3.70 -18.92 -13.01
N GLY A 248 -4.84 -18.73 -12.34
CA GLY A 248 -4.93 -18.39 -10.92
C GLY A 248 -4.20 -17.09 -10.54
N PRO A 249 -4.39 -15.96 -11.26
CA PRO A 249 -3.73 -14.69 -10.96
C PRO A 249 -4.06 -14.13 -9.56
N GLU A 250 -5.13 -14.61 -8.94
CA GLU A 250 -5.52 -14.30 -7.56
C GLU A 250 -4.69 -15.04 -6.50
N THR A 251 -3.88 -16.02 -6.90
CA THR A 251 -3.11 -16.86 -5.99
C THR A 251 -1.60 -16.57 -6.06
N LYS A 252 -0.85 -17.05 -5.08
CA LYS A 252 0.62 -17.11 -5.16
C LYS A 252 1.17 -18.28 -5.99
N VAL A 253 0.29 -19.15 -6.51
CA VAL A 253 0.71 -20.37 -7.22
C VAL A 253 0.91 -20.06 -8.71
N VAL A 254 2.07 -20.45 -9.22
CA VAL A 254 2.37 -20.46 -10.65
C VAL A 254 2.19 -21.88 -11.16
N THR A 255 1.18 -22.06 -12.01
CA THR A 255 0.71 -23.38 -12.42
C THR A 255 1.59 -23.97 -13.51
N ASP A 256 2.22 -25.12 -13.23
CA ASP A 256 2.84 -25.96 -14.25
C ASP A 256 1.75 -26.76 -14.99
N SER A 257 1.67 -26.56 -16.30
CA SER A 257 0.74 -27.25 -17.20
C SER A 257 1.31 -28.56 -17.75
N SER A 258 2.58 -28.86 -17.45
CA SER A 258 3.22 -30.11 -17.85
C SER A 258 2.69 -31.32 -17.06
N PRO A 259 2.87 -32.56 -17.55
CA PRO A 259 2.51 -33.77 -16.81
C PRO A 259 3.28 -33.99 -15.49
N ARG A 260 4.31 -33.17 -15.19
CA ARG A 260 5.15 -33.31 -14.00
C ARG A 260 4.58 -32.57 -12.79
N GLY A 261 3.78 -31.52 -12.98
CA GLY A 261 3.16 -30.78 -11.89
C GLY A 261 4.16 -30.04 -10.99
N ASN A 262 5.25 -29.52 -11.57
CA ASN A 262 6.26 -28.71 -10.88
C ASN A 262 5.74 -27.27 -10.66
N HIS A 263 4.64 -27.14 -9.91
CA HIS A 263 4.10 -25.84 -9.53
C HIS A 263 5.13 -25.02 -8.75
N ALA A 264 5.18 -23.72 -9.00
CA ALA A 264 6.04 -22.79 -8.26
C ALA A 264 5.18 -21.87 -7.37
N ALA A 265 5.79 -21.32 -6.33
CA ALA A 265 5.20 -20.30 -5.48
C ALA A 265 5.90 -18.96 -5.71
N LEU A 266 5.11 -17.89 -5.81
CA LEU A 266 5.61 -16.52 -5.85
C LEU A 266 6.13 -16.12 -4.47
N VAL A 267 7.26 -15.42 -4.48
CA VAL A 267 7.93 -14.83 -3.33
C VAL A 267 7.92 -13.33 -3.53
N ASN A 268 7.57 -12.57 -2.49
CA ASN A 268 7.43 -11.10 -2.53
C ASN A 268 6.50 -10.55 -3.63
N GLY A 269 5.57 -11.36 -4.14
CA GLY A 269 4.58 -10.90 -5.12
C GLY A 269 5.00 -11.11 -6.57
N GLY A 270 5.20 -10.02 -7.30
CA GLY A 270 5.20 -10.00 -8.77
C GLY A 270 3.81 -9.70 -9.32
N THR A 271 3.68 -8.61 -10.07
CA THR A 271 2.38 -8.11 -10.53
C THR A 271 1.79 -9.06 -11.57
N ARG A 272 0.70 -9.74 -11.20
CA ARG A 272 -0.01 -10.70 -12.07
C ARG A 272 -1.09 -10.02 -12.90
N ALA A 273 -1.71 -10.76 -13.81
CA ALA A 273 -2.74 -10.25 -14.74
C ALA A 273 -2.26 -9.01 -15.51
N VAL A 274 -0.99 -9.06 -15.97
CA VAL A 274 -0.38 -8.04 -16.82
C VAL A 274 -0.34 -8.52 -18.27
N THR A 275 -0.22 -7.59 -19.21
CA THR A 275 -0.24 -7.89 -20.64
C THR A 275 0.88 -8.85 -21.03
N GLY A 276 0.51 -9.88 -21.79
CA GLY A 276 1.42 -10.86 -22.38
C GLY A 276 2.03 -10.40 -23.69
N HIS A 277 2.87 -11.25 -24.26
CA HIS A 277 3.53 -10.98 -25.55
C HIS A 277 2.53 -10.87 -26.72
N ASP A 278 1.38 -11.53 -26.62
CA ASP A 278 0.34 -11.62 -27.64
C ASP A 278 -0.84 -10.66 -27.39
N TRP A 279 -0.75 -9.77 -26.39
CA TRP A 279 -1.77 -8.74 -26.15
C TRP A 279 -1.89 -7.78 -27.33
N ASP A 280 -3.09 -7.67 -27.87
CA ASP A 280 -3.39 -6.88 -29.07
C ASP A 280 -4.24 -5.63 -28.79
N GLY A 281 -4.65 -5.44 -27.54
CA GLY A 281 -5.44 -4.29 -27.09
C GLY A 281 -6.93 -4.37 -27.41
N THR A 282 -7.43 -5.52 -27.86
CA THR A 282 -8.86 -5.70 -28.15
C THR A 282 -9.71 -5.97 -26.91
N GLU A 283 -9.10 -6.49 -25.85
CA GLU A 283 -9.72 -6.74 -24.55
C GLU A 283 -8.84 -6.14 -23.44
N LEU A 284 -9.49 -5.51 -22.45
CA LEU A 284 -8.83 -4.84 -21.32
C LEU A 284 -9.06 -5.56 -19.99
N ASP A 285 -9.96 -6.54 -19.96
CA ASP A 285 -10.22 -7.42 -18.83
C ASP A 285 -9.55 -8.78 -19.04
N PHE A 286 -8.53 -9.07 -18.24
CA PHE A 286 -7.76 -10.31 -18.34
C PHE A 286 -8.62 -11.57 -18.24
N ARG A 287 -9.75 -11.51 -17.52
CA ARG A 287 -10.66 -12.67 -17.34
C ARG A 287 -11.37 -13.05 -18.64
N ARG A 288 -11.49 -12.10 -19.58
CA ARG A 288 -12.19 -12.28 -20.86
C ARG A 288 -11.23 -12.71 -21.98
N ALA A 289 -9.94 -12.46 -21.82
CA ALA A 289 -8.90 -12.87 -22.76
C ALA A 289 -7.63 -13.36 -22.02
N PRO A 290 -7.72 -14.40 -21.17
CA PRO A 290 -6.61 -14.80 -20.29
C PRO A 290 -5.31 -15.14 -21.04
N ALA A 291 -5.42 -15.69 -22.26
CA ALA A 291 -4.27 -15.96 -23.11
C ALA A 291 -3.41 -14.70 -23.39
N GLN A 292 -4.03 -13.52 -23.48
CA GLN A 292 -3.34 -12.24 -23.70
C GLN A 292 -2.73 -11.64 -22.43
N TYR A 293 -2.88 -12.31 -21.29
CA TYR A 293 -2.45 -11.87 -19.97
C TYR A 293 -1.62 -12.94 -19.25
N GLY A 294 -0.86 -13.72 -20.03
CA GLY A 294 0.02 -14.80 -19.58
C GLY A 294 1.34 -14.35 -18.97
N ALA A 295 1.43 -13.11 -18.47
CA ALA A 295 2.65 -12.53 -17.94
C ALA A 295 2.58 -12.21 -16.45
N ILE A 296 3.75 -12.23 -15.80
CA ILE A 296 3.99 -11.67 -14.46
C ILE A 296 5.11 -10.63 -14.60
N HIS A 297 4.93 -9.45 -14.00
CA HIS A 297 5.95 -8.40 -13.92
C HIS A 297 6.74 -8.55 -12.62
N PHE A 298 8.02 -8.89 -12.74
CA PHE A 298 8.96 -9.05 -11.63
C PHE A 298 9.81 -7.80 -11.43
N HIS A 299 10.15 -7.51 -10.17
CA HIS A 299 10.98 -6.38 -9.77
C HIS A 299 11.98 -6.81 -8.70
N ASP A 300 13.15 -6.18 -8.67
CA ASP A 300 14.19 -6.48 -7.69
C ASP A 300 14.02 -5.78 -6.33
N ASP A 301 12.99 -4.95 -6.18
CA ASP A 301 12.65 -4.16 -5.00
C ASP A 301 11.26 -4.47 -4.42
N ASP A 302 10.57 -5.48 -4.95
CA ASP A 302 9.31 -6.00 -4.41
C ASP A 302 9.53 -6.56 -2.99
N LEU A 303 8.69 -6.19 -2.02
CA LEU A 303 8.71 -6.76 -0.68
C LEU A 303 7.29 -6.83 -0.10
N LEU A 304 6.79 -8.05 0.09
CA LEU A 304 5.53 -8.28 0.79
C LEU A 304 5.76 -8.84 2.19
N GLU A 305 6.63 -9.82 2.32
CA GLU A 305 6.86 -10.52 3.58
C GLU A 305 8.30 -10.29 3.99
N ALA A 306 8.54 -9.68 5.16
CA ALA A 306 9.87 -9.56 5.74
C ALA A 306 10.35 -10.88 6.37
N ASP A 307 9.42 -11.78 6.72
CA ASP A 307 9.66 -13.11 7.30
C ASP A 307 10.67 -13.12 8.45
N TRP A 308 10.67 -12.06 9.25
CA TRP A 308 11.42 -12.07 10.49
C TRP A 308 10.74 -13.02 11.48
N PRO A 309 11.52 -13.76 12.29
CA PRO A 309 10.97 -14.57 13.37
C PRO A 309 10.06 -13.74 14.29
N LEU A 310 8.85 -14.25 14.48
CA LEU A 310 7.85 -13.69 15.39
C LEU A 310 8.13 -14.18 16.83
N ASP A 311 9.31 -13.82 17.35
CA ASP A 311 9.87 -14.36 18.59
C ASP A 311 9.22 -13.80 19.87
N LEU A 312 8.49 -12.69 19.75
CA LEU A 312 7.74 -12.10 20.85
C LEU A 312 6.25 -12.36 20.65
N SER A 313 5.52 -12.53 21.75
CA SER A 313 4.07 -12.63 21.72
C SER A 313 3.43 -12.06 22.98
N VAL A 314 2.22 -11.53 22.82
CA VAL A 314 1.39 -11.04 23.92
C VAL A 314 -0.04 -11.53 23.73
N GLU A 315 -0.60 -12.14 24.76
CA GLU A 315 -2.04 -12.41 24.84
C GLU A 315 -2.74 -11.12 25.28
N ILE A 316 -3.73 -10.68 24.50
CA ILE A 316 -4.45 -9.44 24.78
C ILE A 316 -5.36 -9.66 26.01
N PRO A 317 -5.17 -8.92 27.13
CA PRO A 317 -5.97 -9.10 28.33
C PRO A 317 -7.48 -8.96 28.07
N ALA A 318 -8.28 -9.78 28.76
CA ALA A 318 -9.73 -9.86 28.57
C ALA A 318 -10.49 -8.56 28.91
N ASP A 319 -9.90 -7.71 29.75
CA ASP A 319 -10.43 -6.44 30.25
C ASP A 319 -9.79 -5.22 29.58
N LEU A 320 -8.95 -5.43 28.55
CA LEU A 320 -8.30 -4.34 27.85
C LEU A 320 -9.33 -3.51 27.06
N THR A 321 -9.27 -2.19 27.25
CA THR A 321 -10.14 -1.23 26.54
C THR A 321 -9.85 -1.23 25.04
N SER A 322 -10.89 -1.09 24.22
CA SER A 322 -10.70 -0.85 22.79
C SER A 322 -10.06 0.52 22.56
N SER A 323 -8.90 0.57 21.88
CA SER A 323 -8.06 1.76 21.73
C SER A 323 -6.94 1.48 20.72
N PRO A 324 -6.22 2.49 20.20
CA PRO A 324 -4.90 2.27 19.63
C PRO A 324 -3.88 1.89 20.71
N TYR A 325 -3.02 0.93 20.38
CA TYR A 325 -1.91 0.45 21.20
C TYR A 325 -0.62 0.46 20.39
N ALA A 326 0.51 0.26 21.07
CA ALA A 326 1.77 -0.07 20.43
C ALA A 326 2.56 -1.08 21.24
N ILE A 327 3.43 -1.82 20.56
CA ILE A 327 4.56 -2.48 21.20
C ILE A 327 5.68 -1.44 21.26
N HIS A 328 6.06 -1.06 22.48
CA HIS A 328 7.16 -0.13 22.74
C HIS A 328 8.44 -0.92 22.93
N LEU A 329 9.38 -0.78 22.00
CA LEU A 329 10.69 -1.38 22.08
C LEU A 329 11.70 -0.31 22.46
N THR A 330 12.59 -0.60 23.40
CA THR A 330 13.67 0.33 23.80
C THR A 330 15.02 -0.38 23.84
N CYS A 331 16.06 0.23 23.27
CA CYS A 331 17.44 -0.20 23.42
C CYS A 331 18.37 1.02 23.66
N GLU A 332 19.67 0.81 23.73
CA GLU A 332 20.65 1.89 23.95
C GLU A 332 20.68 2.93 22.82
N ASP A 333 20.32 2.51 21.59
CA ASP A 333 20.36 3.35 20.39
C ASP A 333 19.06 4.08 20.08
N GLY A 334 17.97 3.80 20.82
CA GLY A 334 16.69 4.47 20.64
C GLY A 334 15.47 3.65 21.02
N GLU A 335 14.30 4.17 20.64
CA GLU A 335 13.00 3.55 20.88
C GLU A 335 12.20 3.40 19.58
N GLU A 336 11.26 2.46 19.59
CA GLU A 336 10.37 2.16 18.47
C GLU A 336 8.96 1.86 18.99
N PHE A 337 7.93 2.35 18.31
CA PHE A 337 6.52 2.15 18.66
C PHE A 337 5.80 1.47 17.51
N ILE A 338 5.56 0.16 17.62
CA ILE A 338 4.89 -0.60 16.56
C ILE A 338 3.37 -0.55 16.81
N PRO A 339 2.60 0.26 16.07
CA PRO A 339 1.19 0.47 16.38
C PRO A 339 0.33 -0.72 15.96
N PHE A 340 -0.77 -0.92 16.70
CA PHE A 340 -1.86 -1.82 16.35
C PHE A 340 -3.14 -1.41 17.09
N PHE A 341 -4.26 -2.06 16.79
CA PHE A 341 -5.57 -1.72 17.30
C PHE A 341 -6.16 -2.88 18.09
N VAL A 342 -6.67 -2.57 19.29
CA VAL A 342 -7.47 -3.51 20.07
C VAL A 342 -8.94 -3.16 19.84
N LEU A 343 -9.66 -4.08 19.21
CA LEU A 343 -11.10 -4.00 18.97
C LEU A 343 -11.89 -4.40 20.22
N PRO A 344 -13.20 -4.11 20.31
CA PRO A 344 -14.03 -4.67 21.38
C PRO A 344 -14.13 -6.20 21.26
N PRO A 345 -14.66 -6.91 22.27
CA PRO A 345 -14.94 -8.34 22.15
C PRO A 345 -15.86 -8.66 20.97
N LYS A 346 -15.63 -9.79 20.29
CA LYS A 346 -16.40 -10.18 19.09
C LYS A 346 -17.90 -10.20 19.37
N GLY A 347 -18.68 -9.56 18.48
CA GLY A 347 -20.14 -9.48 18.58
C GLY A 347 -20.66 -8.57 19.69
N LYS A 348 -19.80 -7.70 20.25
CA LYS A 348 -20.17 -6.68 21.23
C LYS A 348 -19.61 -5.34 20.83
N THR A 349 -20.29 -4.29 21.25
CA THR A 349 -19.75 -2.94 21.35
C THR A 349 -19.53 -2.64 22.84
N THR A 350 -18.44 -1.93 23.16
CA THR A 350 -18.12 -1.44 24.51
C THR A 350 -18.30 0.06 24.64
N ALA A 351 -18.51 0.76 23.53
CA ALA A 351 -18.94 2.15 23.48
C ALA A 351 -20.05 2.36 22.45
N LYS A 352 -20.68 3.53 22.51
CA LYS A 352 -21.69 3.96 21.52
C LYS A 352 -21.05 4.57 20.27
N ALA A 353 -19.86 5.12 20.40
CA ALA A 353 -19.08 5.69 19.30
C ALA A 353 -17.98 4.71 18.87
N ALA A 354 -17.69 4.64 17.57
CA ALA A 354 -16.53 3.95 17.04
C ALA A 354 -15.65 4.88 16.21
N PHE A 355 -14.35 4.85 16.46
CA PHE A 355 -13.36 5.38 15.53
C PHE A 355 -13.03 4.33 14.48
N LEU A 356 -13.24 4.65 13.20
CA LEU A 356 -12.88 3.84 12.04
C LEU A 356 -11.50 4.25 11.53
N ALA A 357 -10.49 3.47 11.92
CA ALA A 357 -9.10 3.66 11.50
C ALA A 357 -8.90 3.25 10.03
N PRO A 358 -8.44 4.16 9.15
CA PRO A 358 -8.19 3.86 7.73
C PRO A 358 -6.87 3.12 7.52
N THR A 359 -6.81 1.87 7.97
CA THR A 359 -5.60 1.05 7.89
C THR A 359 -5.16 0.71 6.47
N MET A 360 -6.06 0.65 5.48
CA MET A 360 -5.67 0.54 4.07
C MET A 360 -4.92 1.78 3.60
N THR A 361 -5.32 2.99 4.04
CA THR A 361 -4.56 4.22 3.77
C THR A 361 -3.18 4.18 4.43
N TYR A 362 -3.08 3.73 5.68
CA TYR A 362 -1.76 3.68 6.35
C TYR A 362 -0.80 2.76 5.59
N MET A 363 -1.28 1.61 5.11
CA MET A 363 -0.48 0.73 4.27
C MET A 363 -0.12 1.40 2.94
N ALA A 364 -1.04 2.12 2.29
CA ALA A 364 -0.77 2.75 0.99
C ALA A 364 0.37 3.76 1.08
N TYR A 365 0.43 4.53 2.17
CA TYR A 365 1.48 5.50 2.45
C TYR A 365 2.73 4.90 3.10
N SER A 366 2.75 3.61 3.44
CA SER A 366 3.84 3.02 4.22
C SER A 366 5.21 3.10 3.53
N ASN A 367 6.21 3.59 4.27
CA ASN A 367 7.58 3.89 3.79
C ASN A 367 7.60 4.78 2.54
N PHE A 368 6.82 5.86 2.54
CA PHE A 368 6.81 6.82 1.45
C PHE A 368 8.12 7.60 1.40
N SER A 369 8.95 7.28 0.42
CA SER A 369 10.27 7.87 0.21
C SER A 369 10.19 9.22 -0.51
N GLY A 370 10.96 10.19 -0.02
CA GLY A 370 11.16 11.51 -0.65
C GLY A 370 11.95 11.44 -1.96
N GLY A 371 12.60 10.31 -2.25
CA GLY A 371 13.26 10.00 -3.53
C GLY A 371 12.32 9.91 -4.74
N ALA A 372 11.00 10.06 -4.54
CA ALA A 372 9.98 10.08 -5.60
C ALA A 372 10.07 11.28 -6.57
N GLY A 373 11.06 12.16 -6.43
CA GLY A 373 11.23 13.33 -7.30
C GLY A 373 10.21 14.45 -7.07
N LEU A 374 9.53 14.46 -5.91
CA LEU A 374 8.60 15.51 -5.53
C LEU A 374 9.36 16.75 -5.04
N ASP A 375 9.10 17.89 -5.66
CA ASP A 375 9.62 19.19 -5.22
C ASP A 375 8.66 19.81 -4.20
N THR A 376 8.99 19.64 -2.91
CA THR A 376 8.18 20.15 -1.80
C THR A 376 8.00 21.66 -1.85
N GLU A 377 9.00 22.44 -2.28
CA GLU A 377 8.88 23.89 -2.31
C GLU A 377 7.89 24.34 -3.39
N THR A 378 7.90 23.67 -4.54
CA THR A 378 6.91 23.92 -5.60
C THR A 378 5.50 23.45 -5.20
N LEU A 379 5.37 22.37 -4.44
CA LEU A 379 4.06 21.83 -4.02
C LEU A 379 3.45 22.60 -2.84
N THR A 380 4.28 23.05 -1.90
CA THR A 380 3.82 23.57 -0.61
C THR A 380 4.21 25.02 -0.35
N GLY A 381 5.09 25.60 -1.16
CA GLY A 381 5.64 26.93 -0.90
C GLY A 381 6.61 26.99 0.29
N ALA A 382 7.01 25.83 0.86
CA ALA A 382 7.95 25.72 1.96
C ALA A 382 8.92 24.54 1.76
N PRO A 383 10.08 24.53 2.43
CA PRO A 383 10.98 23.38 2.39
C PRO A 383 10.41 22.18 3.15
N ALA A 384 10.82 20.97 2.75
CA ALA A 384 10.49 19.74 3.45
C ALA A 384 11.05 19.72 4.88
N VAL A 385 10.26 19.23 5.83
CA VAL A 385 10.67 19.04 7.24
C VAL A 385 10.83 17.54 7.50
N ARG A 386 12.05 17.01 7.33
CA ARG A 386 12.33 15.58 7.42
C ARG A 386 12.80 15.15 8.81
N GLU A 387 12.44 13.93 9.19
CA GLU A 387 12.88 13.23 10.39
C GLU A 387 13.95 12.17 10.08
N PRO A 388 14.71 11.68 11.08
CA PRO A 388 15.65 10.57 10.89
C PRO A 388 15.04 9.35 10.19
N ALA A 389 13.77 9.03 10.49
CA ALA A 389 13.04 7.95 9.84
C ALA A 389 12.92 8.11 8.32
N ASP A 390 12.70 9.34 7.83
CA ASP A 390 12.60 9.61 6.39
C ASP A 390 13.92 9.34 5.69
N TYR A 391 15.04 9.76 6.29
CA TYR A 391 16.36 9.51 5.73
C TYR A 391 16.69 8.02 5.75
N TYR A 392 16.31 7.32 6.82
CA TYR A 392 16.47 5.87 6.92
C TYR A 392 15.70 5.13 5.82
N ILE A 393 14.45 5.52 5.52
CA ILE A 393 13.68 4.95 4.40
C ILE A 393 14.38 5.14 3.05
N ASP A 394 14.98 6.32 2.82
CA ASP A 394 15.70 6.60 1.56
C ASP A 394 17.02 5.81 1.46
N GLU A 395 17.73 5.62 2.58
CA GLU A 395 19.02 4.92 2.64
C GLU A 395 18.86 3.39 2.65
N HIS A 396 17.67 2.88 3.00
CA HIS A 396 17.35 1.46 3.15
C HIS A 396 16.16 1.03 2.26
N PRO A 397 16.31 1.03 0.92
CA PRO A 397 15.24 0.63 -0.01
C PRO A 397 14.78 -0.82 0.19
N GLU A 398 15.59 -1.67 0.82
CA GLU A 398 15.22 -3.03 1.21
C GLU A 398 14.04 -3.11 2.19
N LEU A 399 13.63 -1.99 2.80
CA LEU A 399 12.39 -1.89 3.60
C LEU A 399 11.11 -2.04 2.77
N GLY A 400 11.23 -1.95 1.43
CA GLY A 400 10.11 -1.78 0.52
C GLY A 400 9.51 -0.37 0.60
N HIS A 401 8.86 0.06 -0.47
CA HIS A 401 8.34 1.42 -0.60
C HIS A 401 6.82 1.50 -0.54
N SER A 402 6.30 2.73 -0.59
CA SER A 402 4.87 3.04 -0.61
C SER A 402 4.26 2.83 -2.00
N MET A 403 2.93 2.67 -2.07
CA MET A 403 2.16 2.76 -3.31
C MET A 403 2.19 4.14 -3.97
N TYR A 404 2.81 5.14 -3.34
CA TYR A 404 3.12 6.43 -3.94
C TYR A 404 4.47 6.45 -4.65
N ASN A 405 5.33 5.45 -4.44
CA ASN A 405 6.61 5.30 -5.12
C ASN A 405 6.47 4.44 -6.39
N THR A 406 7.56 4.38 -7.15
CA THR A 406 7.74 3.48 -8.28
C THR A 406 8.81 2.45 -7.96
N HIS A 407 8.73 1.28 -8.59
CA HIS A 407 9.84 0.35 -8.68
C HIS A 407 11.03 1.01 -9.37
N ALA A 408 12.20 0.39 -9.26
CA ALA A 408 13.43 0.87 -9.87
C ALA A 408 13.37 0.98 -11.40
N ASP A 409 12.42 0.29 -12.05
CA ASP A 409 12.16 0.39 -13.49
C ASP A 409 11.17 1.50 -13.88
N GLY A 410 10.64 2.23 -12.90
CA GLY A 410 9.70 3.34 -13.07
C GLY A 410 8.23 2.93 -13.13
N SER A 411 7.92 1.63 -13.06
CA SER A 411 6.54 1.16 -12.92
C SER A 411 6.00 1.42 -11.51
N GLY A 412 4.69 1.55 -11.37
CA GLY A 412 4.06 1.86 -10.08
C GLY A 412 4.03 0.67 -9.12
N ILE A 413 4.27 0.94 -7.84
CA ILE A 413 4.12 -0.08 -6.79
C ILE A 413 2.64 -0.32 -6.53
N GLY A 414 2.13 -1.45 -7.00
CA GLY A 414 0.73 -1.83 -6.93
C GLY A 414 0.39 -2.82 -5.80
N LEU A 415 1.38 -3.38 -5.11
CA LEU A 415 1.21 -4.37 -4.05
C LEU A 415 1.99 -3.94 -2.81
N VAL A 416 1.36 -4.02 -1.63
CA VAL A 416 1.99 -3.77 -0.32
C VAL A 416 1.39 -4.73 0.70
N SER A 417 2.19 -5.16 1.69
CA SER A 417 1.72 -5.95 2.84
C SER A 417 2.10 -5.34 4.18
N MET A 418 1.33 -5.67 5.22
CA MET A 418 1.59 -5.35 6.64
C MET A 418 2.81 -6.07 7.22
N GLN A 419 3.28 -7.16 6.60
CA GLN A 419 4.31 -8.07 7.15
C GLN A 419 5.75 -7.53 7.01
N ARG A 420 5.95 -6.22 7.20
CA ARG A 420 7.26 -5.56 7.10
C ARG A 420 7.36 -4.35 8.03
N PRO A 421 8.58 -3.90 8.40
CA PRO A 421 8.75 -2.65 9.15
C PRO A 421 8.29 -1.43 8.34
N MET A 422 7.44 -0.59 8.95
CA MET A 422 6.90 0.62 8.34
C MET A 422 7.14 1.85 9.22
N LEU A 423 8.13 2.68 8.89
CA LEU A 423 8.65 3.69 9.83
C LEU A 423 7.81 4.98 9.87
N ASN A 424 7.00 5.25 8.85
CA ASN A 424 6.24 6.48 8.74
C ASN A 424 4.76 6.34 9.21
N ILE A 425 4.40 5.20 9.79
CA ILE A 425 3.08 4.99 10.42
C ILE A 425 3.16 5.06 11.96
N ARG A 426 4.22 5.64 12.52
CA ARG A 426 4.43 5.74 13.97
C ARG A 426 3.58 6.87 14.57
N PRO A 427 3.11 6.76 15.82
CA PRO A 427 2.16 7.72 16.40
C PRO A 427 2.66 9.17 16.48
N GLN A 428 3.98 9.38 16.44
CA GLN A 428 4.62 10.69 16.45
C GLN A 428 5.32 11.05 15.13
N HIS A 429 5.20 10.23 14.09
CA HIS A 429 5.90 10.50 12.84
C HIS A 429 5.39 11.79 12.20
N ALA A 430 6.29 12.75 11.98
CA ALA A 430 6.00 14.02 11.33
C ALA A 430 6.21 13.91 9.82
N PHE A 431 5.17 14.21 9.05
CA PHE A 431 5.20 14.08 7.61
C PHE A 431 5.85 15.30 6.95
N TRP A 432 6.84 15.03 6.10
CA TRP A 432 7.72 16.05 5.54
C TRP A 432 7.06 17.00 4.53
N LEU A 433 5.87 16.68 4.01
CA LEU A 433 5.04 17.58 3.18
C LEU A 433 4.03 18.43 3.99
N SER A 434 3.89 18.18 5.29
CA SER A 434 2.84 18.77 6.13
C SER A 434 3.36 19.72 7.20
N GLU A 435 4.41 20.50 6.92
CA GLU A 435 5.06 21.40 7.89
C GLU A 435 5.55 20.69 9.18
N GLY A 436 5.84 19.39 9.11
CA GLY A 436 6.15 18.57 10.28
C GLY A 436 4.93 18.23 11.16
N GLY A 437 3.71 18.40 10.63
CA GLY A 437 2.48 17.85 11.18
C GLY A 437 2.25 16.39 10.80
N GLY A 438 1.10 15.82 11.21
CA GLY A 438 0.83 14.39 11.07
C GLY A 438 0.24 13.99 9.72
N TRP A 439 0.42 12.74 9.32
CA TRP A 439 -0.21 12.11 8.15
C TRP A 439 -0.59 10.67 8.46
N GLY A 440 -1.71 10.19 7.92
CA GLY A 440 -2.25 8.87 8.25
C GLY A 440 -2.43 8.69 9.77
N PHE A 441 -1.89 7.60 10.32
CA PHE A 441 -2.05 7.25 11.73
C PHE A 441 -1.59 8.35 12.70
N SER A 442 -0.48 9.02 12.42
CA SER A 442 -0.01 10.10 13.29
C SER A 442 -0.94 11.33 13.28
N SER A 443 -1.67 11.56 12.19
CA SER A 443 -2.73 12.58 12.13
C SER A 443 -4.00 12.14 12.89
N ASP A 444 -4.33 10.85 12.84
CA ASP A 444 -5.51 10.32 13.55
C ASP A 444 -5.34 10.40 15.07
N MET A 445 -4.10 10.40 15.56
CA MET A 445 -3.81 10.63 16.98
C MET A 445 -4.28 12.00 17.49
N PHE A 446 -4.51 13.01 16.64
CA PHE A 446 -5.15 14.27 17.07
C PHE A 446 -6.60 14.08 17.51
N LEU A 447 -7.35 13.21 16.81
CA LEU A 447 -8.72 12.87 17.16
C LEU A 447 -8.75 12.02 18.43
N ILE A 448 -7.85 11.04 18.54
CA ILE A 448 -7.71 10.20 19.74
C ILE A 448 -7.39 11.07 20.97
N ASP A 449 -6.43 11.98 20.86
CA ASP A 449 -6.08 12.93 21.93
C ASP A 449 -7.29 13.77 22.36
N TRP A 450 -8.10 14.27 21.41
CA TRP A 450 -9.32 15.02 21.71
C TRP A 450 -10.40 14.17 22.40
N LEU A 451 -10.63 12.93 21.95
CA LEU A 451 -11.61 12.02 22.56
C LEU A 451 -11.22 11.70 24.01
N GLU A 452 -9.93 11.41 24.24
CA GLU A 452 -9.37 11.12 25.57
C GLU A 452 -9.40 12.36 26.48
N HIS A 453 -9.02 13.53 25.96
CA HIS A 453 -9.09 14.79 26.70
C HIS A 453 -10.54 15.14 27.11
N SER A 454 -11.48 14.93 26.20
CA SER A 454 -12.90 15.26 26.40
C SER A 454 -13.66 14.21 27.20
N GLY A 455 -13.03 13.07 27.54
CA GLY A 455 -13.64 12.01 28.34
C GLY A 455 -14.69 11.18 27.61
N TYR A 456 -14.65 11.13 26.28
CA TYR A 456 -15.57 10.32 25.48
C TYR A 456 -15.18 8.85 25.50
N GLU A 457 -16.17 7.98 25.64
CA GLU A 457 -16.00 6.54 25.42
C GLU A 457 -16.14 6.22 23.93
N TYR A 458 -15.18 5.47 23.40
CA TYR A 458 -15.16 5.03 22.03
C TYR A 458 -14.55 3.63 21.94
N ASP A 459 -14.98 2.89 20.94
CA ASP A 459 -14.27 1.72 20.45
C ASP A 459 -13.43 2.10 19.23
N VAL A 460 -12.44 1.27 18.90
CA VAL A 460 -11.69 1.37 17.65
C VAL A 460 -12.00 0.16 16.79
N ILE A 461 -12.29 0.42 15.52
CA ILE A 461 -12.44 -0.56 14.45
C ILE A 461 -11.56 -0.15 13.27
N THR A 462 -11.23 -1.08 12.39
CA THR A 462 -10.41 -0.79 11.20
C THR A 462 -11.20 -1.06 9.91
N ASP A 463 -10.83 -0.39 8.82
CA ASP A 463 -11.38 -0.67 7.48
C ASP A 463 -11.12 -2.12 7.02
N HIS A 464 -10.01 -2.76 7.42
CA HIS A 464 -9.77 -4.20 7.20
C HIS A 464 -10.78 -5.08 7.96
N ASP A 465 -11.16 -4.69 9.17
CA ASP A 465 -12.16 -5.43 9.94
C ASP A 465 -13.58 -5.20 9.39
N VAL A 466 -13.90 -4.00 8.92
CA VAL A 466 -15.17 -3.72 8.23
C VAL A 466 -15.25 -4.48 6.90
N HIS A 467 -14.16 -4.54 6.13
CA HIS A 467 -14.07 -5.36 4.92
C HIS A 467 -14.43 -6.83 5.21
N ARG A 468 -13.93 -7.39 6.32
CA ARG A 468 -14.11 -8.80 6.68
C ARG A 468 -15.47 -9.09 7.34
N GLU A 469 -15.95 -8.19 8.18
CA GLU A 469 -17.12 -8.42 9.04
C GLU A 469 -18.39 -7.72 8.53
N GLY A 470 -18.27 -6.81 7.57
CA GLY A 470 -19.37 -6.08 6.96
C GLY A 470 -20.12 -5.19 7.95
N VAL A 471 -21.40 -4.95 7.66
CA VAL A 471 -22.28 -4.09 8.46
C VAL A 471 -22.43 -4.59 9.91
N ASP A 472 -22.27 -5.89 10.17
CA ASP A 472 -22.42 -6.47 11.51
C ASP A 472 -21.42 -5.84 12.52
N LEU A 473 -20.25 -5.39 12.04
CA LEU A 473 -19.29 -4.66 12.88
C LEU A 473 -19.75 -3.24 13.21
N LEU A 474 -20.54 -2.61 12.33
CA LEU A 474 -20.98 -1.22 12.43
C LEU A 474 -22.31 -1.08 13.17
N ALA A 475 -23.22 -2.04 12.99
CA ALA A 475 -24.63 -1.96 13.40
C ALA A 475 -24.87 -1.76 14.90
N GLY A 476 -23.87 -2.04 15.75
CA GLY A 476 -23.95 -1.86 17.19
C GLY A 476 -23.60 -0.45 17.69
N TYR A 477 -23.11 0.44 16.82
CA TYR A 477 -22.72 1.80 17.17
C TYR A 477 -23.81 2.81 16.83
N GLU A 478 -23.97 3.81 17.69
CA GLU A 478 -24.85 4.96 17.43
C GLU A 478 -24.18 5.94 16.47
N VAL A 479 -22.84 6.02 16.48
CA VAL A 479 -22.06 6.88 15.60
C VAL A 479 -20.71 6.25 15.23
N VAL A 480 -20.35 6.36 13.96
CA VAL A 480 -19.02 6.01 13.45
C VAL A 480 -18.31 7.28 13.01
N ILE A 481 -17.04 7.43 13.41
CA ILE A 481 -16.20 8.59 13.15
C ILE A 481 -15.03 8.13 12.27
N SER A 482 -14.84 8.76 11.11
CA SER A 482 -13.71 8.43 10.22
C SER A 482 -12.37 8.94 10.78
N GLY A 483 -11.27 8.37 10.28
CA GLY A 483 -9.97 9.04 10.27
C GLY A 483 -9.93 10.32 9.43
N THR A 484 -8.80 11.01 9.48
CA THR A 484 -8.54 12.27 8.78
C THR A 484 -8.40 12.11 7.27
N HIS A 485 -8.06 10.91 6.81
CA HIS A 485 -7.75 10.66 5.40
C HIS A 485 -8.05 9.19 4.97
N PRO A 486 -9.33 8.78 4.91
CA PRO A 486 -9.71 7.43 4.49
C PRO A 486 -9.70 7.29 2.95
N GLU A 487 -8.55 7.48 2.28
CA GLU A 487 -8.41 7.55 0.81
C GLU A 487 -8.56 6.21 0.08
N TYR A 488 -8.11 5.10 0.69
CA TYR A 488 -8.05 3.77 0.07
C TYR A 488 -9.08 2.84 0.70
N ASN A 489 -10.00 2.30 -0.11
CA ASN A 489 -11.14 1.56 0.41
C ASN A 489 -11.52 0.40 -0.50
N SER A 490 -12.05 -0.66 0.12
CA SER A 490 -12.56 -1.85 -0.56
C SER A 490 -14.04 -1.74 -0.89
N GLU A 491 -14.52 -2.52 -1.88
CA GLU A 491 -15.95 -2.55 -2.23
C GLU A 491 -16.81 -2.97 -1.03
N ALA A 492 -16.34 -3.98 -0.27
CA ALA A 492 -17.03 -4.52 0.90
C ALA A 492 -17.18 -3.49 2.02
N GLU A 493 -16.15 -2.67 2.26
CA GLU A 493 -16.21 -1.58 3.24
C GLU A 493 -17.26 -0.54 2.84
N ILE A 494 -17.25 -0.08 1.58
CA ILE A 494 -18.23 0.91 1.11
C ILE A 494 -19.65 0.36 1.21
N LEU A 495 -19.87 -0.91 0.83
CA LEU A 495 -21.19 -1.54 0.96
C LEU A 495 -21.65 -1.62 2.42
N ALA A 496 -20.75 -1.96 3.36
CA ALA A 496 -21.08 -1.99 4.78
C ALA A 496 -21.45 -0.60 5.32
N LEU A 497 -20.74 0.45 4.89
CA LEU A 497 -21.06 1.83 5.26
C LEU A 497 -22.38 2.31 4.66
N GLU A 498 -22.66 1.98 3.38
CA GLU A 498 -23.94 2.25 2.74
C GLU A 498 -25.08 1.58 3.52
N GLU A 499 -24.95 0.30 3.88
CA GLU A 499 -25.96 -0.44 4.64
C GLU A 499 -26.15 0.12 6.06
N TYR A 500 -25.05 0.50 6.74
CA TYR A 500 -25.11 1.15 8.05
C TYR A 500 -25.88 2.47 8.00
N LEU A 501 -25.58 3.31 7.01
CA LEU A 501 -26.24 4.61 6.82
C LEU A 501 -27.72 4.47 6.41
N GLU A 502 -28.03 3.55 5.50
CA GLU A 502 -29.42 3.24 5.12
C GLU A 502 -30.22 2.65 6.30
N GLY A 503 -29.54 1.94 7.21
CA GLY A 503 -30.08 1.38 8.45
C GLY A 503 -30.37 2.41 9.56
N GLY A 504 -30.00 3.68 9.38
CA GLY A 504 -30.18 4.74 10.37
C GLY A 504 -28.93 5.04 11.22
N GLY A 505 -27.76 4.53 10.81
CA GLY A 505 -26.49 4.84 11.46
C GLY A 505 -26.07 6.30 11.28
N ASN A 506 -25.48 6.89 12.33
CA ASN A 506 -24.90 8.23 12.24
C ASN A 506 -23.42 8.17 11.87
N PHE A 507 -22.95 9.13 11.08
CA PHE A 507 -21.57 9.15 10.59
C PHE A 507 -20.95 10.55 10.64
N MET A 508 -19.74 10.64 11.19
CA MET A 508 -18.92 11.85 11.22
C MET A 508 -17.69 11.66 10.31
N TYR A 509 -17.71 12.29 9.14
CA TYR A 509 -16.55 12.34 8.25
C TYR A 509 -15.70 13.56 8.58
N LEU A 510 -14.67 13.36 9.41
CA LEU A 510 -13.82 14.42 9.95
C LEU A 510 -12.50 14.59 9.18
N GLY A 511 -12.49 14.23 7.89
CA GLY A 511 -11.31 14.21 7.04
C GLY A 511 -11.51 14.83 5.67
N GLY A 512 -10.52 14.60 4.79
CA GLY A 512 -10.51 14.97 3.37
C GLY A 512 -10.04 13.81 2.49
N ASN A 513 -10.46 13.84 1.21
CA ASN A 513 -10.15 12.84 0.18
C ASN A 513 -10.48 11.39 0.58
N GLY A 514 -11.65 11.19 1.17
CA GLY A 514 -12.14 9.87 1.55
C GLY A 514 -12.74 9.10 0.37
N TRP A 515 -12.63 7.77 0.37
CA TRP A 515 -13.24 6.87 -0.62
C TRP A 515 -12.86 7.19 -2.07
N TYR A 516 -11.58 7.50 -2.29
CA TYR A 516 -11.07 7.94 -3.58
C TYR A 516 -10.61 6.77 -4.46
N TRP A 517 -9.68 5.95 -3.95
CA TRP A 517 -9.08 4.84 -4.69
C TRP A 517 -9.77 3.50 -4.45
N VAL A 518 -10.07 2.81 -5.56
CA VAL A 518 -10.45 1.39 -5.53
C VAL A 518 -9.25 0.58 -5.08
N THR A 519 -9.41 -0.12 -3.96
CA THR A 519 -8.39 -0.97 -3.34
C THR A 519 -8.97 -2.35 -3.07
N THR A 520 -8.17 -3.39 -3.23
CA THR A 520 -8.59 -4.76 -2.88
C THR A 520 -7.62 -5.37 -1.89
N VAL A 521 -8.14 -6.30 -1.09
CA VAL A 521 -7.38 -7.09 -0.12
C VAL A 521 -7.34 -8.52 -0.64
N ASP A 522 -6.19 -9.17 -0.50
CA ASP A 522 -6.07 -10.56 -0.90
C ASP A 522 -6.93 -11.46 0.02
N PRO A 523 -7.83 -12.29 -0.53
CA PRO A 523 -8.73 -13.10 0.27
C PRO A 523 -8.03 -14.24 1.02
N GLU A 524 -6.86 -14.70 0.56
CA GLU A 524 -6.05 -15.73 1.21
C GLU A 524 -4.95 -15.12 2.10
N ARG A 525 -4.53 -13.88 1.82
CA ARG A 525 -3.48 -13.14 2.53
C ARG A 525 -3.99 -11.75 2.95
N PRO A 526 -4.84 -11.65 3.99
CA PRO A 526 -5.54 -10.42 4.33
C PRO A 526 -4.63 -9.25 4.76
N ASP A 527 -3.34 -9.50 4.92
CA ASP A 527 -2.28 -8.50 5.14
C ASP A 527 -1.78 -7.85 3.84
N VAL A 528 -2.11 -8.38 2.66
CA VAL A 528 -1.70 -7.87 1.35
C VAL A 528 -2.85 -7.10 0.70
N MET A 529 -2.54 -5.94 0.14
CA MET A 529 -3.49 -5.15 -0.64
C MET A 529 -2.96 -4.81 -2.04
N GLU A 530 -3.89 -4.62 -2.97
CA GLU A 530 -3.62 -4.26 -4.37
C GLU A 530 -4.27 -2.93 -4.76
N LEU A 531 -3.48 -2.09 -5.44
CA LEU A 531 -3.90 -0.83 -6.04
C LEU A 531 -3.49 -0.78 -7.50
N ARG A 532 -4.39 -0.29 -8.35
CA ARG A 532 -4.09 0.06 -9.73
C ARG A 532 -4.68 1.41 -10.07
N ARG A 533 -3.84 2.46 -10.09
CA ARG A 533 -4.30 3.86 -10.31
C ARG A 533 -4.88 4.10 -11.72
N GLY A 534 -4.47 3.30 -12.70
CA GLY A 534 -4.97 3.40 -14.06
C GLY A 534 -4.59 4.73 -14.74
N ILE A 535 -5.55 5.38 -15.39
CA ILE A 535 -5.33 6.52 -16.30
C ILE A 535 -5.87 7.87 -15.79
N ALA A 536 -6.56 7.88 -14.66
CA ALA A 536 -7.27 9.05 -14.15
C ALA A 536 -7.07 9.19 -12.64
N GLY A 537 -7.45 10.35 -12.09
CA GLY A 537 -7.13 10.71 -10.72
C GLY A 537 -5.73 11.33 -10.56
N LEU A 538 -5.54 12.00 -9.43
CA LEU A 538 -4.25 12.55 -9.05
C LEU A 538 -3.29 11.46 -8.59
N ARG A 539 -2.17 11.28 -9.29
CA ARG A 539 -1.35 10.08 -9.16
C ARG A 539 0.13 10.40 -9.31
N THR A 540 0.98 9.67 -8.59
CA THR A 540 2.44 9.74 -8.71
C THR A 540 2.99 8.87 -9.85
N TRP A 541 2.20 7.91 -10.32
CA TRP A 541 2.52 7.05 -11.46
C TRP A 541 1.24 6.65 -12.22
N GLY A 542 1.39 6.28 -13.49
CA GLY A 542 0.28 5.81 -14.34
C GLY A 542 0.36 4.30 -14.57
N GLY A 543 -0.80 3.64 -14.69
CA GLY A 543 -0.84 2.22 -15.04
C GLY A 543 -0.50 1.97 -16.52
N TYR A 544 0.03 0.79 -16.82
CA TYR A 544 0.21 0.35 -18.21
C TYR A 544 -1.14 0.10 -18.90
N PRO A 545 -1.23 0.28 -20.23
CA PRO A 545 -2.42 -0.08 -20.99
C PRO A 545 -2.83 -1.54 -20.77
N GLY A 546 -4.13 -1.80 -20.62
CA GLY A 546 -4.68 -3.14 -20.44
C GLY A 546 -4.55 -3.70 -19.01
N GLU A 547 -3.79 -3.06 -18.12
CA GLU A 547 -3.43 -3.62 -16.81
C GLU A 547 -4.18 -2.95 -15.66
N GLY A 548 -5.40 -2.46 -15.92
CA GLY A 548 -6.19 -1.69 -14.95
C GLY A 548 -7.04 -2.52 -13.98
N HIS A 549 -7.15 -3.83 -14.17
CA HIS A 549 -7.93 -4.72 -13.30
C HIS A 549 -7.05 -5.35 -12.23
N HIS A 550 -7.53 -5.38 -10.99
CA HIS A 550 -6.84 -6.02 -9.87
C HIS A 550 -6.75 -7.52 -10.11
N SER A 551 -5.57 -8.09 -9.92
CA SER A 551 -5.30 -9.51 -10.11
C SER A 551 -6.06 -10.39 -9.12
N MET A 552 -6.22 -9.93 -7.88
CA MET A 552 -6.83 -10.69 -6.78
C MET A 552 -8.34 -10.88 -6.91
N THR A 553 -9.04 -9.90 -7.47
CA THR A 553 -10.52 -9.91 -7.52
C THR A 553 -11.08 -9.78 -8.93
N GLY A 554 -10.25 -9.36 -9.90
CA GLY A 554 -10.69 -8.99 -11.24
C GLY A 554 -11.46 -7.67 -11.30
N GLU A 555 -11.51 -6.91 -10.21
CA GLU A 555 -12.20 -5.63 -10.20
C GLU A 555 -11.45 -4.55 -10.99
N PRO A 556 -12.14 -3.63 -11.67
CA PRO A 556 -11.49 -2.48 -12.27
C PRO A 556 -10.97 -1.56 -11.15
N GLY A 557 -9.67 -1.24 -11.20
CA GLY A 557 -9.05 -0.23 -10.35
C GLY A 557 -9.44 1.20 -10.73
N GLY A 558 -8.60 2.16 -10.34
CA GLY A 558 -8.84 3.59 -10.53
C GLY A 558 -9.71 4.18 -9.43
N LEU A 559 -10.56 5.16 -9.79
CA LEU A 559 -11.38 5.89 -8.83
C LEU A 559 -12.78 5.30 -8.67
N TRP A 560 -13.31 5.32 -7.45
CA TRP A 560 -14.71 4.94 -7.18
C TRP A 560 -15.72 5.80 -7.95
N LYS A 561 -15.40 7.07 -8.19
CA LYS A 561 -16.18 7.98 -9.06
C LYS A 561 -16.42 7.38 -10.45
N PHE A 562 -15.42 6.75 -11.05
CA PHE A 562 -15.55 6.15 -12.39
C PHE A 562 -16.26 4.79 -12.39
N ARG A 563 -16.49 4.21 -11.20
CA ARG A 563 -17.42 3.09 -10.99
C ARG A 563 -18.84 3.55 -10.65
N GLY A 564 -19.14 4.85 -10.74
CA GLY A 564 -20.45 5.41 -10.40
C GLY A 564 -20.74 5.48 -8.90
N ARG A 565 -19.70 5.38 -8.06
CA ARG A 565 -19.76 5.47 -6.59
C ARG A 565 -18.89 6.61 -6.06
N PRO A 566 -19.09 7.86 -6.52
CA PRO A 566 -18.34 8.99 -5.97
C PRO A 566 -18.68 9.20 -4.46
N PRO A 567 -17.73 9.69 -3.64
CA PRO A 567 -17.93 9.86 -2.19
C PRO A 567 -19.12 10.74 -1.81
N GLN A 568 -19.53 11.66 -2.68
CA GLN A 568 -20.71 12.52 -2.49
C GLN A 568 -21.99 11.72 -2.22
N ARG A 569 -22.11 10.50 -2.77
CA ARG A 569 -23.25 9.61 -2.54
C ARG A 569 -23.24 8.97 -1.15
N LEU A 570 -22.08 8.87 -0.52
CA LEU A 570 -21.88 8.22 0.78
C LEU A 570 -21.88 9.24 1.91
N VAL A 571 -21.10 10.31 1.78
CA VAL A 571 -20.84 11.29 2.86
C VAL A 571 -21.17 12.73 2.46
N GLY A 572 -21.88 12.94 1.35
CA GLY A 572 -22.38 14.25 0.91
C GLY A 572 -21.34 15.17 0.28
N ILE A 573 -20.05 14.90 0.45
CA ILE A 573 -18.93 15.61 -0.16
C ILE A 573 -17.92 14.62 -0.75
N GLY A 574 -17.01 15.09 -1.60
CA GLY A 574 -15.90 14.27 -2.10
C GLY A 574 -14.79 15.10 -2.72
N PHE A 575 -13.64 14.45 -2.93
CA PHE A 575 -12.39 15.09 -3.33
C PHE A 575 -12.54 16.03 -4.53
N SER A 576 -11.91 17.19 -4.41
CA SER A 576 -12.08 18.31 -5.34
C SER A 576 -10.76 18.96 -5.73
N SER A 577 -9.85 19.07 -4.77
CA SER A 577 -8.64 19.85 -4.90
C SER A 577 -7.69 19.50 -3.77
N GLN A 578 -6.41 19.73 -4.02
CA GLN A 578 -5.37 19.65 -3.01
C GLN A 578 -4.36 20.78 -3.18
N GLY A 579 -3.58 21.02 -2.15
CA GLY A 579 -2.46 21.95 -2.18
C GLY A 579 -1.63 21.84 -0.92
N GLY A 580 -0.45 22.42 -0.95
CA GLY A 580 0.34 22.59 0.27
C GLY A 580 0.39 24.05 0.72
N GLY A 581 1.09 24.26 1.83
CA GLY A 581 1.27 25.59 2.40
C GLY A 581 0.09 26.02 3.28
N ALA A 582 0.02 27.33 3.55
CA ALA A 582 -0.94 27.92 4.48
C ALA A 582 -2.37 27.43 4.24
N SER A 583 -2.95 26.85 5.30
CA SER A 583 -4.33 26.40 5.32
C SER A 583 -5.27 27.54 5.67
N SER A 584 -6.55 27.32 5.43
CA SER A 584 -7.59 28.33 5.55
C SER A 584 -8.61 27.98 6.63
N SER A 585 -9.65 28.82 6.71
CA SER A 585 -10.79 28.70 7.61
C SER A 585 -12.09 28.55 6.81
N TYR A 586 -13.15 28.15 7.51
CA TYR A 586 -14.49 28.08 6.93
C TYR A 586 -15.33 29.30 7.34
N VAL A 587 -16.19 29.74 6.43
CA VAL A 587 -17.21 30.77 6.68
C VAL A 587 -18.59 30.14 6.52
N ARG A 588 -19.43 30.31 7.54
CA ARG A 588 -20.81 29.81 7.56
C ARG A 588 -21.66 30.41 6.44
N THR A 589 -22.37 29.56 5.70
CA THR A 589 -23.35 30.00 4.69
C THR A 589 -24.72 30.27 5.31
N GLU A 590 -25.66 30.85 4.56
CA GLU A 590 -27.05 31.04 5.00
C GLU A 590 -27.75 29.71 5.39
N ALA A 591 -27.37 28.58 4.78
CA ALA A 591 -27.95 27.28 5.11
C ALA A 591 -27.61 26.80 6.54
N SER A 592 -26.59 27.39 7.18
CA SER A 592 -26.27 27.13 8.59
C SER A 592 -27.26 27.75 9.59
N ASP A 593 -28.18 28.58 9.12
CA ASP A 593 -29.22 29.20 9.94
C ASP A 593 -30.53 28.38 9.95
N ASP A 594 -30.56 27.23 9.26
CA ASP A 594 -31.66 26.27 9.31
C ASP A 594 -31.76 25.62 10.70
N ASP A 595 -32.97 25.52 11.24
CA ASP A 595 -33.25 24.93 12.56
C ASP A 595 -32.69 23.50 12.69
N ARG A 596 -32.62 22.75 11.58
CA ARG A 596 -32.02 21.40 11.53
C ARG A 596 -30.55 21.40 11.94
N ALA A 597 -29.82 22.48 11.64
CA ALA A 597 -28.39 22.61 11.93
C ALA A 597 -28.08 23.40 13.21
N ALA A 598 -29.10 23.91 13.92
CA ALA A 598 -28.90 24.81 15.06
C ALA A 598 -28.05 24.18 16.18
N PHE A 599 -28.16 22.86 16.38
CA PHE A 599 -27.38 22.14 17.40
C PHE A 599 -25.87 22.16 17.10
N ILE A 600 -25.47 22.11 15.82
CA ILE A 600 -24.07 22.05 15.38
C ILE A 600 -23.32 23.31 15.84
N PHE A 601 -23.99 24.46 15.79
CA PHE A 601 -23.42 25.77 16.11
C PHE A 601 -23.76 26.28 17.50
N ALA A 602 -24.28 25.43 18.39
CA ALA A 602 -24.50 25.82 19.78
C ALA A 602 -23.17 26.26 20.43
N GLY A 603 -23.12 27.48 20.95
CA GLY A 603 -21.90 28.07 21.53
C GLY A 603 -20.91 28.67 20.51
N VAL A 604 -21.24 28.64 19.21
CA VAL A 604 -20.39 29.16 18.13
C VAL A 604 -21.03 30.41 17.52
N ASN A 605 -20.30 31.51 17.48
CA ASN A 605 -20.77 32.78 16.96
C ASN A 605 -20.97 32.70 15.43
N ARG A 606 -22.10 33.21 14.93
CA ARG A 606 -22.40 33.24 13.50
C ARG A 606 -21.35 33.95 12.64
N SER A 607 -20.70 34.99 13.18
CA SER A 607 -19.76 35.84 12.45
C SER A 607 -18.29 35.41 12.58
N GLU A 608 -17.98 34.41 13.41
CA GLU A 608 -16.60 33.95 13.54
C GLU A 608 -16.20 33.04 12.37
N GLU A 609 -14.92 33.07 12.02
CA GLU A 609 -14.35 32.08 11.11
C GLU A 609 -14.07 30.78 11.86
N ILE A 610 -14.48 29.65 11.27
CA ILE A 610 -14.29 28.34 11.88
C ILE A 610 -12.90 27.83 11.50
N GLY A 611 -12.08 27.55 12.51
CA GLY A 611 -10.76 26.95 12.32
C GLY A 611 -9.74 27.84 11.60
N ALA A 612 -9.71 29.16 11.87
CA ALA A 612 -8.62 30.05 11.44
C ALA A 612 -7.32 29.84 12.27
N PHE A 613 -7.07 28.59 12.64
CA PHE A 613 -6.00 28.09 13.49
C PHE A 613 -5.86 26.58 13.27
N GLY A 614 -4.73 26.00 13.62
CA GLY A 614 -4.47 24.56 13.56
C GLY A 614 -2.98 24.25 13.70
N ASP A 615 -2.63 23.06 14.15
CA ASP A 615 -1.23 22.64 14.22
C ASP A 615 -0.64 22.35 12.82
N LYS A 616 -1.47 22.03 11.83
CA LYS A 616 -1.07 21.87 10.43
C LYS A 616 -1.35 23.16 9.66
N TRP A 617 -0.30 23.85 9.20
CA TRP A 617 -0.40 25.00 8.30
C TRP A 617 -1.32 26.14 8.77
N GLY A 618 -1.63 26.20 10.07
CA GLY A 618 -2.37 27.30 10.70
C GLY A 618 -3.88 27.37 10.42
N GLY A 619 -4.52 26.33 9.88
CA GLY A 619 -5.96 26.36 9.56
C GLY A 619 -6.61 24.99 9.44
N ALA A 620 -7.92 24.92 9.68
CA ALA A 620 -8.72 23.69 9.66
C ALA A 620 -9.14 23.24 8.25
N ALA A 621 -9.04 24.11 7.24
CA ALA A 621 -9.32 23.79 5.84
C ALA A 621 -8.02 23.80 5.03
N GLY A 622 -7.42 22.64 4.79
CA GLY A 622 -6.20 22.53 4.03
C GLY A 622 -5.78 21.11 3.68
N GLU A 623 -4.63 21.04 3.00
CA GLU A 623 -4.01 19.90 2.35
C GLU A 623 -4.88 19.29 1.23
N GLU A 624 -5.98 18.65 1.60
CA GLU A 624 -6.90 18.05 0.65
C GLU A 624 -8.32 18.47 1.01
N LEU A 625 -9.09 18.82 -0.02
CA LEU A 625 -10.36 19.53 0.13
C LEU A 625 -11.47 18.80 -0.64
N ASP A 626 -12.55 18.51 0.07
CA ASP A 626 -13.74 17.89 -0.47
C ASP A 626 -14.88 18.91 -0.57
N ARG A 627 -15.65 18.81 -1.65
CA ARG A 627 -16.79 19.72 -1.89
C ARG A 627 -18.11 18.99 -2.01
N LEU A 628 -19.18 19.70 -1.72
CA LEU A 628 -20.54 19.31 -2.09
C LEU A 628 -20.71 19.40 -3.60
N ASP A 629 -21.31 18.36 -4.20
CA ASP A 629 -21.67 18.37 -5.62
C ASP A 629 -22.91 17.50 -5.89
N PHE A 630 -24.03 18.16 -6.21
CA PHE A 630 -25.29 17.47 -6.47
C PHE A 630 -25.31 16.69 -7.79
N GLU A 631 -24.41 16.96 -8.73
CA GLU A 631 -24.29 16.17 -9.97
C GLU A 631 -23.55 14.85 -9.70
N LEU A 632 -22.68 14.84 -8.69
CA LEU A 632 -22.00 13.63 -8.20
C LEU A 632 -22.80 12.88 -7.13
N GLY A 633 -23.98 13.37 -6.75
CA GLY A 633 -24.93 12.59 -5.97
C GLY A 633 -25.05 12.97 -4.50
N THR A 634 -24.58 14.16 -4.10
CA THR A 634 -24.96 14.71 -2.79
C THR A 634 -26.50 14.74 -2.66
N PRO A 635 -27.08 14.34 -1.51
CA PRO A 635 -28.52 14.43 -1.28
C PRO A 635 -29.06 15.86 -1.45
N ARG A 636 -30.22 16.00 -2.11
CA ARG A 636 -30.76 17.32 -2.50
C ARG A 636 -31.21 18.20 -1.33
N HIS A 637 -31.45 17.61 -0.16
CA HIS A 637 -31.81 18.31 1.08
C HIS A 637 -30.62 18.58 1.99
N ALA A 638 -29.40 18.25 1.54
CA ALA A 638 -28.18 18.51 2.30
C ALA A 638 -27.94 20.02 2.47
N LEU A 639 -27.48 20.39 3.67
CA LEU A 639 -27.16 21.75 4.04
C LEU A 639 -25.66 21.98 3.88
N LEU A 640 -25.28 22.92 3.02
CA LEU A 640 -23.91 23.44 2.97
C LEU A 640 -23.71 24.41 4.12
N LEU A 641 -23.25 23.94 5.27
CA LEU A 641 -23.19 24.73 6.50
C LEU A 641 -22.13 25.82 6.44
N ALA A 642 -20.93 25.51 5.96
CA ALA A 642 -19.83 26.46 5.85
C ALA A 642 -18.89 26.05 4.71
N SER A 643 -18.11 26.99 4.21
CA SER A 643 -17.19 26.74 3.10
C SER A 643 -15.92 27.58 3.21
N SER A 644 -14.81 27.05 2.69
CA SER A 644 -13.53 27.76 2.56
C SER A 644 -13.31 28.37 1.17
N SER A 645 -14.33 28.40 0.32
CA SER A 645 -14.26 28.94 -1.06
C SER A 645 -13.69 30.37 -1.12
N GLY A 646 -12.77 30.59 -2.05
CA GLY A 646 -12.13 31.90 -2.28
C GLY A 646 -11.11 32.30 -1.22
N ARG A 647 -10.63 31.35 -0.40
CA ARG A 647 -9.71 31.59 0.70
C ARG A 647 -8.44 30.73 0.64
N HIS A 648 -8.21 30.08 -0.49
CA HIS A 648 -7.03 29.26 -0.76
C HIS A 648 -6.11 29.97 -1.74
N SER A 649 -4.80 29.76 -1.60
CA SER A 649 -3.82 30.30 -2.55
C SER A 649 -3.79 29.47 -3.83
N ASN A 650 -3.06 29.96 -4.83
CA ASN A 650 -2.77 29.22 -6.05
C ASN A 650 -1.80 28.02 -5.84
N LEU A 651 -1.37 27.72 -4.61
CA LEU A 651 -0.75 26.42 -4.30
C LEU A 651 -1.78 25.28 -4.23
N TYR A 652 -3.05 25.62 -3.98
CA TYR A 652 -4.15 24.68 -4.10
C TYR A 652 -4.66 24.66 -5.52
N GLN A 653 -4.81 23.47 -6.08
CA GLN A 653 -5.20 23.24 -7.47
C GLN A 653 -6.37 22.25 -7.53
N ARG A 654 -7.26 22.45 -8.50
CA ARG A 654 -8.30 21.46 -8.83
C ARG A 654 -7.68 20.11 -9.19
N ALA A 655 -8.34 19.04 -8.74
CA ALA A 655 -7.95 17.69 -9.09
C ALA A 655 -8.08 17.44 -10.61
N ILE A 656 -7.25 16.56 -11.17
CA ILE A 656 -7.13 16.39 -12.62
C ILE A 656 -8.43 15.85 -13.23
N GLU A 657 -9.08 14.92 -12.54
CA GLU A 657 -10.35 14.30 -12.93
C GLU A 657 -11.57 15.23 -12.84
N GLU A 658 -11.37 16.44 -12.34
CA GLU A 658 -12.37 17.50 -12.29
C GLU A 658 -12.28 18.44 -13.49
N LEU A 659 -11.21 18.32 -14.30
CA LEU A 659 -10.95 19.17 -15.45
C LEU A 659 -11.16 18.40 -16.76
N LEU A 660 -12.22 18.73 -17.49
CA LEU A 660 -12.49 18.14 -18.82
C LEU A 660 -11.66 18.81 -19.95
N GLN A 661 -11.29 20.08 -19.77
CA GLN A 661 -10.49 20.84 -20.72
C GLN A 661 -9.56 21.81 -19.98
N LEU A 662 -8.34 21.97 -20.50
CA LEU A 662 -7.39 22.99 -20.01
C LEU A 662 -7.82 24.37 -20.50
N HIS A 663 -8.29 25.23 -19.61
CA HIS A 663 -8.73 26.58 -19.95
C HIS A 663 -7.66 27.62 -19.59
N VAL A 664 -6.73 27.91 -20.50
CA VAL A 664 -5.60 28.84 -20.26
C VAL A 664 -6.03 30.25 -19.80
N SER A 665 -7.27 30.67 -20.07
CA SER A 665 -7.78 32.01 -19.70
C SER A 665 -8.38 32.10 -18.29
N LYS A 666 -8.55 30.98 -17.56
CA LYS A 666 -9.02 30.95 -16.17
C LYS A 666 -8.05 30.07 -15.37
N GLY A 667 -7.45 30.60 -14.32
CA GLY A 667 -6.65 29.77 -13.42
C GLY A 667 -7.48 28.64 -12.82
N HIS A 668 -6.82 27.52 -12.51
CA HIS A 668 -7.42 26.36 -11.82
C HIS A 668 -7.01 26.29 -10.35
N GLY A 669 -6.35 27.34 -9.86
CA GLY A 669 -5.88 27.45 -8.49
C GLY A 669 -6.86 28.16 -7.57
N GLY A 670 -6.60 28.10 -6.26
CA GLY A 670 -7.50 28.58 -5.21
C GLY A 670 -7.90 30.06 -5.28
N GLU A 671 -7.11 30.91 -5.93
CA GLU A 671 -7.43 32.34 -6.08
C GLU A 671 -8.40 32.59 -7.25
N ASP A 672 -8.45 31.68 -8.21
CA ASP A 672 -9.18 31.84 -9.48
C ASP A 672 -10.40 30.90 -9.59
N ASP A 673 -10.37 29.74 -8.93
CA ASP A 673 -11.36 28.68 -9.05
C ASP A 673 -12.13 28.47 -7.73
N PRO A 674 -13.44 28.81 -7.67
CA PRO A 674 -14.24 28.68 -6.45
C PRO A 674 -14.52 27.22 -6.05
N ASP A 675 -14.24 26.24 -6.91
CA ASP A 675 -14.34 24.80 -6.59
C ASP A 675 -13.11 24.25 -5.86
N VAL A 676 -12.05 25.06 -5.73
CA VAL A 676 -10.96 24.79 -4.79
C VAL A 676 -11.41 25.21 -3.40
N ARG A 677 -12.08 24.30 -2.70
CA ARG A 677 -12.68 24.54 -1.39
C ARG A 677 -12.97 23.24 -0.65
N ALA A 678 -12.95 23.33 0.67
CA ALA A 678 -13.58 22.39 1.59
C ALA A 678 -14.97 22.89 2.00
N ASP A 679 -15.95 21.99 2.05
CA ASP A 679 -17.34 22.26 2.43
C ASP A 679 -17.74 21.46 3.68
N LEU A 680 -18.27 22.16 4.70
CA LEU A 680 -18.97 21.54 5.82
C LEU A 680 -20.41 21.23 5.43
N VAL A 681 -20.82 19.97 5.52
CA VAL A 681 -22.14 19.50 5.08
C VAL A 681 -22.83 18.69 6.17
N TYR A 682 -24.14 18.86 6.27
CA TYR A 682 -25.01 18.03 7.11
C TYR A 682 -26.28 17.62 6.36
N TYR A 683 -26.72 16.38 6.57
CA TYR A 683 -27.99 15.88 6.07
C TYR A 683 -28.46 14.65 6.85
N GLU A 684 -29.76 14.39 6.80
CA GLU A 684 -30.38 13.20 7.36
C GLU A 684 -30.55 12.12 6.30
N ASN A 685 -30.34 10.88 6.70
CA ASN A 685 -30.62 9.65 5.98
C ASN A 685 -31.96 9.04 6.43
N PRO A 686 -32.44 7.98 5.76
CA PRO A 686 -33.56 7.18 6.25
C PRO A 686 -33.35 6.68 7.69
N ASN A 687 -34.45 6.30 8.34
CA ASN A 687 -34.43 5.69 9.69
C ASN A 687 -33.74 6.55 10.76
N ASP A 688 -33.89 7.88 10.65
CA ASP A 688 -33.34 8.89 11.58
C ASP A 688 -31.80 8.94 11.66
N GLY A 689 -31.09 8.35 10.68
CA GLY A 689 -29.64 8.48 10.57
C GLY A 689 -29.21 9.89 10.13
N GLU A 690 -28.04 10.33 10.55
CA GLU A 690 -27.51 11.67 10.30
C GLU A 690 -26.04 11.62 9.86
N VAL A 691 -25.65 12.45 8.89
CA VAL A 691 -24.27 12.54 8.40
C VAL A 691 -23.76 13.97 8.54
N PHE A 692 -22.54 14.11 9.09
CA PHE A 692 -21.81 15.37 9.19
C PHE A 692 -20.42 15.21 8.60
N SER A 693 -20.05 16.10 7.67
CA SER A 693 -18.80 16.02 6.92
C SER A 693 -18.08 17.36 6.89
N VAL A 694 -16.75 17.37 7.02
CA VAL A 694 -15.93 18.61 7.13
C VAL A 694 -15.11 18.92 5.88
N GLY A 695 -14.72 17.88 5.14
CA GLY A 695 -14.06 17.99 3.84
C GLY A 695 -12.64 18.53 3.87
N SER A 696 -11.91 18.31 4.97
CA SER A 696 -10.49 18.64 5.04
C SER A 696 -9.72 17.71 5.98
N ILE A 697 -8.52 17.31 5.55
CA ILE A 697 -7.56 16.55 6.38
C ILE A 697 -7.21 17.32 7.66
N ASN A 698 -7.16 18.65 7.62
CA ASN A 698 -6.62 19.45 8.71
C ASN A 698 -7.59 19.66 9.88
N TRP A 699 -8.87 19.28 9.75
CA TRP A 699 -9.89 19.53 10.77
C TRP A 699 -9.47 19.04 12.16
N THR A 700 -9.00 17.80 12.29
CA THR A 700 -8.66 17.21 13.59
C THR A 700 -7.42 17.86 14.22
N SER A 701 -6.47 18.32 13.40
CA SER A 701 -5.27 19.03 13.88
C SER A 701 -5.60 20.42 14.48
N SER A 702 -6.83 20.91 14.30
CA SER A 702 -7.33 22.14 14.91
C SER A 702 -8.10 21.91 16.21
N LEU A 703 -8.43 20.66 16.58
CA LEU A 703 -9.23 20.36 17.79
C LEU A 703 -8.53 20.82 19.07
N SER A 704 -7.23 20.58 19.17
CA SER A 704 -6.42 20.86 20.36
C SER A 704 -5.90 22.30 20.49
N TYR A 705 -6.25 23.17 19.56
CA TYR A 705 -5.86 24.57 19.64
C TYR A 705 -6.46 25.24 20.89
N ASN A 706 -5.72 26.15 21.51
CA ASN A 706 -6.15 26.89 22.70
C ASN A 706 -6.69 25.98 23.84
N ASP A 707 -5.98 24.87 24.13
CA ASP A 707 -6.38 23.89 25.15
C ASP A 707 -7.81 23.38 24.94
N TYR A 708 -8.13 23.05 23.69
CA TYR A 708 -9.44 22.53 23.26
C TYR A 708 -10.61 23.51 23.36
N ASP A 709 -10.37 24.76 23.79
CA ASP A 709 -11.38 25.82 23.83
C ASP A 709 -11.38 26.61 22.52
N ASN A 710 -12.04 26.05 21.52
CA ASN A 710 -12.13 26.64 20.19
C ASN A 710 -13.39 26.16 19.41
N ASN A 711 -13.70 26.83 18.30
CA ASN A 711 -14.92 26.54 17.54
C ASN A 711 -14.90 25.18 16.80
N VAL A 712 -13.74 24.65 16.41
CA VAL A 712 -13.63 23.32 15.77
C VAL A 712 -13.95 22.22 16.79
N ALA A 713 -13.38 22.32 18.01
CA ALA A 713 -13.68 21.42 19.11
C ALA A 713 -15.14 21.50 19.56
N GLN A 714 -15.71 22.71 19.68
CA GLN A 714 -17.11 22.90 20.05
C GLN A 714 -18.08 22.30 19.02
N ILE A 715 -17.85 22.51 17.72
CA ILE A 715 -18.67 21.92 16.65
C ILE A 715 -18.60 20.39 16.71
N THR A 716 -17.39 19.84 16.80
CA THR A 716 -17.17 18.38 16.87
C THR A 716 -17.85 17.78 18.10
N HIS A 717 -17.74 18.45 19.26
CA HIS A 717 -18.45 18.09 20.49
C HIS A 717 -19.98 18.07 20.30
N ASN A 718 -20.54 19.13 19.73
CA ASN A 718 -21.99 19.26 19.52
C ASN A 718 -22.54 18.14 18.63
N VAL A 719 -21.83 17.81 17.55
CA VAL A 719 -22.23 16.74 16.62
C VAL A 719 -22.12 15.37 17.27
N LEU A 720 -20.97 15.07 17.90
CA LEU A 720 -20.77 13.78 18.55
C LEU A 720 -21.81 13.50 19.63
N ARG A 721 -22.11 14.51 20.46
CA ARG A 721 -23.15 14.42 21.50
C ARG A 721 -24.56 14.24 20.93
N ARG A 722 -24.87 14.82 19.77
CA ARG A 722 -26.15 14.62 19.10
C ARG A 722 -26.28 13.21 18.53
N PHE A 723 -25.21 12.69 17.94
CA PHE A 723 -25.20 11.41 17.23
C PHE A 723 -25.07 10.20 18.16
N GLY A 724 -24.30 10.30 19.25
CA GLY A 724 -24.17 9.20 20.23
C GLY A 724 -25.01 9.36 21.52
N GLY A 725 -25.92 10.33 21.57
CA GLY A 725 -26.72 10.63 22.76
C GLY A 725 -25.86 11.13 23.96
N GLU A 726 -26.35 10.99 25.19
CA GLU A 726 -25.57 11.34 26.40
C GLU A 726 -24.35 10.40 26.55
N LEU A 727 -23.22 10.76 25.92
CA LEU A 727 -21.94 10.03 25.91
C LEU A 727 -21.01 10.38 27.09
N GLU A 728 -21.46 11.17 28.07
CA GLU A 728 -20.63 11.59 29.19
C GLU A 728 -20.54 10.47 30.24
N ARG A 729 -19.30 10.10 30.64
CA ARG A 729 -19.07 9.26 31.82
C ARG A 729 -19.70 9.95 33.03
N GLY A 730 -20.56 9.24 33.75
CA GLY A 730 -21.01 9.68 35.08
C GLY A 730 -19.80 10.03 35.94
N ALA A 731 -19.79 11.27 36.45
CA ALA A 731 -18.69 11.91 37.17
C ALA A 731 -18.10 11.08 38.33
#